data_AF-A0A928CLR9-F1
#
_entry.id   AF-A0A928CLR9-F1
#
_cell.length_a   1.000
_cell.length_b   1.000
_cell.length_c   1.000
_cell.angle_alpha   90.00
_cell.angle_beta   90.00
_cell.angle_gamma   90.00
#
_symmetry.space_group_name_H-M   'P 1'
#
loop_
_entity.id
_entity.type
_entity.pdbx_description
1 polymer ?
#
loop_
_entity_poly.entity_id
_entity_poly.type
_entity_poly.pdbx_seq_one_letter_code
_entity_poly.pdbx_strand_id
1 'polypeptide(L)'
;MAGFITRLLERRRMEREGQLGTRKRRTESVWGEAADRSPILTLALTLVLWGVCLTVLTLPELRNYPVLVANQVAPSTIFAQVDFVYEDSVATRQAKQAAADKQLQCFRVDKRADSNVINNMNTLFTVLHERLASEAADKKYTASDNHPVAQAVAALGPSAFQVCARLEHNSLQREQFGDEVRRLLQNWIIDLKRYNKLTAEDSLMIADSDNRVYRRQVSSLMSCAHAARQLTMLIAGYSPDVKLNRPDTEALERLMLTMLNHTGNIELDQVRTMERRQRAMAAVDPVIVEVKKNSQIIKRGALVTENVLDAINAQQRMLEKYNQEDDRLQNLIHNSFWSLTLILFAGFYLLHIHPDIAHSSRSIAMIVTICALSLGINFLAMETFYFFSGMLAIPPELVADALPLALPAVLLAVVSGYRVALYVGLFVSMISALMLGGSFNTALEGFVLSALCGLMVRPSGNYRSFFLRAFFCTLIATWMLDFNMFWRIVSAPTVLAYSLALAVVNALFTAVAAMVLIFLFELLFNVSTNMSLMVLCDYNHPLLKELHLKAPGTSLHSQNVAVLAENAAMDINANAVLARAGALFHDIGKVKNPEYFIENNQSSTNPHNKLNPRMSSLIISNHVKDGLDMALQHKLCRSVRQFIQQHHGTDLIQYFYHLALSSSDDQVLESDYRYPGPLPHAKEVVIVSLADACEAACRSLEKPTASKIETMVNDIFRKRWRDGQLDEANLTVEELSRINESFVRTLTTMYHSRIAYPKDENNDEDNIFVPERPTPGAE
;
A
#
# COMPACT_ATOMS: atom_id res chain seq x y z
N MET A 1 -35.90 4.09 -44.76
CA MET A 1 -34.55 3.85 -44.21
C MET A 1 -33.44 4.00 -45.27
N ALA A 2 -33.54 3.33 -46.43
CA ALA A 2 -32.53 3.43 -47.50
C ALA A 2 -32.26 4.87 -48.00
N GLY A 3 -33.30 5.69 -48.21
CA GLY A 3 -33.17 7.08 -48.64
C GLY A 3 -32.53 8.04 -47.61
N PHE A 4 -32.57 7.68 -46.33
CA PHE A 4 -31.90 8.45 -45.27
C PHE A 4 -30.41 8.12 -45.24
N ILE A 5 -30.06 6.83 -45.40
CA ILE A 5 -28.68 6.36 -45.44
C ILE A 5 -27.95 6.89 -46.68
N THR A 6 -28.58 6.92 -47.86
CA THR A 6 -27.98 7.50 -49.07
C THR A 6 -27.73 9.00 -48.94
N ARG A 7 -28.68 9.78 -48.40
CA ARG A 7 -28.45 11.21 -48.12
C ARG A 7 -27.36 11.44 -47.09
N LEU A 8 -27.21 10.53 -46.12
CA LEU A 8 -26.18 10.62 -45.09
C LEU A 8 -24.79 10.24 -45.64
N LEU A 9 -24.74 9.31 -46.59
CA LEU A 9 -23.52 8.93 -47.32
C LEU A 9 -23.09 9.99 -48.34
N GLU A 10 -24.04 10.56 -49.10
CA GLU A 10 -23.77 11.68 -50.02
C GLU A 10 -23.34 12.92 -49.25
N ARG A 11 -23.97 13.21 -48.12
CA ARG A 11 -23.53 14.30 -47.24
C ARG A 11 -22.12 14.06 -46.69
N ARG A 12 -21.80 12.85 -46.24
CA ARG A 12 -20.43 12.49 -45.79
C ARG A 12 -19.41 12.56 -46.93
N ARG A 13 -19.83 12.25 -48.16
CA ARG A 13 -18.99 12.39 -49.35
C ARG A 13 -18.75 13.86 -49.68
N MET A 14 -19.78 14.70 -49.66
CA MET A 14 -19.65 16.15 -49.86
C MET A 14 -18.88 16.86 -48.74
N GLU A 15 -18.94 16.35 -47.49
CA GLU A 15 -18.10 16.80 -46.37
C GLU A 15 -16.62 16.40 -46.54
N ARG A 16 -16.33 15.20 -47.10
CA ARG A 16 -14.96 14.77 -47.46
C ARG A 16 -14.38 15.51 -48.65
N GLU A 17 -15.22 15.89 -49.61
CA GLU A 17 -14.84 16.64 -50.80
C GLU A 17 -14.79 18.17 -50.56
N GLY A 18 -15.06 18.63 -49.32
CA GLY A 18 -14.92 20.04 -48.93
C GLY A 18 -15.99 20.99 -49.49
N GLN A 19 -17.05 20.46 -50.09
CA GLN A 19 -18.08 21.23 -50.80
C GLN A 19 -19.15 21.84 -49.87
N LEU A 20 -19.24 21.37 -48.62
CA LEU A 20 -20.12 21.94 -47.60
C LEU A 20 -19.33 22.89 -46.69
N GLY A 21 -19.60 24.20 -46.80
CA GLY A 21 -19.07 25.21 -45.89
C GLY A 21 -19.43 24.90 -44.42
N THR A 22 -18.40 24.79 -43.58
CA THR A 22 -18.48 24.31 -42.19
C THR A 22 -19.08 25.35 -41.23
N ARG A 23 -20.38 25.67 -41.38
CA ARG A 23 -21.12 26.48 -40.38
C ARG A 23 -21.14 25.81 -38.99
N LYS A 24 -20.97 24.48 -38.94
CA LYS A 24 -20.96 23.65 -37.71
C LYS A 24 -19.70 23.81 -36.83
N ARG A 25 -18.57 24.26 -37.39
CA ARG A 25 -17.30 24.39 -36.64
C ARG A 25 -17.30 25.56 -35.66
N ARG A 26 -17.97 26.66 -36.01
CA ARG A 26 -18.09 27.85 -35.15
C ARG A 26 -18.98 27.58 -33.92
N THR A 27 -19.92 26.65 -34.04
CA THR A 27 -20.77 26.24 -32.90
C THR A 27 -20.05 25.29 -31.95
N GLU A 28 -19.29 24.30 -32.43
CA GLU A 28 -18.55 23.38 -31.52
C GLU A 28 -17.48 24.10 -30.68
N SER A 29 -16.85 25.17 -31.19
CA SER A 29 -15.86 25.93 -30.41
C SER A 29 -16.49 26.78 -29.31
N VAL A 30 -17.62 27.46 -29.59
CA VAL A 30 -18.27 28.37 -28.63
C VAL A 30 -18.93 27.61 -27.48
N TRP A 31 -19.61 26.49 -27.76
CA TRP A 31 -20.20 25.64 -26.71
C TRP A 31 -19.11 24.91 -25.90
N GLY A 32 -18.02 24.50 -26.56
CA GLY A 32 -16.87 23.88 -25.89
C GLY A 32 -16.13 24.83 -24.94
N GLU A 33 -15.93 26.10 -25.34
CA GLU A 33 -15.28 27.12 -24.50
C GLU A 33 -16.17 27.62 -23.38
N ALA A 34 -17.48 27.77 -23.62
CA ALA A 34 -18.44 28.10 -22.58
C ALA A 34 -18.58 26.98 -21.53
N ALA A 35 -18.55 25.71 -21.97
CA ALA A 35 -18.53 24.57 -21.06
C ALA A 35 -17.22 24.48 -20.26
N ASP A 36 -16.08 24.82 -20.88
CA ASP A 36 -14.77 24.79 -20.23
C ASP A 36 -14.65 25.83 -19.09
N ARG A 37 -15.40 26.94 -19.13
CA ARG A 37 -15.40 27.94 -18.05
C ARG A 37 -16.58 27.83 -17.07
N SER A 38 -17.30 26.70 -17.06
CA SER A 38 -18.50 26.53 -16.24
C SER A 38 -18.16 26.20 -14.77
N PRO A 39 -18.51 27.07 -13.79
CA PRO A 39 -18.27 26.78 -12.38
C PRO A 39 -19.09 25.59 -11.85
N ILE A 40 -20.26 25.34 -12.45
CA ILE A 40 -21.13 24.22 -12.09
C ILE A 40 -20.45 22.88 -12.44
N LEU A 41 -19.79 22.81 -13.58
CA LEU A 41 -19.07 21.62 -14.01
C LEU A 41 -17.87 21.34 -13.09
N THR A 42 -17.11 22.39 -12.75
CA THR A 42 -16.02 22.29 -11.76
C THR A 42 -16.52 21.78 -10.42
N LEU A 43 -17.63 22.31 -9.91
CA LEU A 43 -18.23 21.84 -8.65
C LEU A 43 -18.64 20.36 -8.73
N ALA A 44 -19.32 19.96 -9.82
CA ALA A 44 -19.71 18.57 -10.02
C ALA A 44 -18.50 17.62 -10.04
N LEU A 45 -17.41 18.00 -10.71
CA LEU A 45 -16.17 17.21 -10.74
C LEU A 45 -15.53 17.08 -9.34
N THR A 46 -15.53 18.15 -8.55
CA THR A 46 -15.02 18.07 -7.17
C THR A 46 -15.88 17.19 -6.26
N LEU A 47 -17.21 17.16 -6.45
CA LEU A 47 -18.10 16.24 -5.74
C LEU A 47 -17.86 14.79 -6.14
N VAL A 48 -17.58 14.52 -7.43
CA VAL A 48 -17.17 13.19 -7.89
C VAL A 48 -15.86 12.77 -7.22
N LEU A 49 -14.86 13.64 -7.14
CA LEU A 49 -13.60 13.35 -6.44
C LEU A 49 -13.86 13.03 -4.96
N TRP A 50 -14.71 13.81 -4.30
CA TRP A 50 -15.09 13.55 -2.91
C TRP A 50 -15.76 12.18 -2.74
N GLY A 51 -16.68 11.80 -3.62
CA GLY A 51 -17.28 10.47 -3.65
C GLY A 51 -16.26 9.34 -3.84
N VAL A 52 -15.23 9.54 -4.67
CA VAL A 52 -14.13 8.58 -4.84
C VAL A 52 -13.29 8.47 -3.57
N CYS A 53 -12.92 9.59 -2.94
CA CYS A 53 -12.21 9.58 -1.66
C CYS A 53 -13.00 8.83 -0.60
N LEU A 54 -14.30 9.10 -0.48
CA LEU A 54 -15.18 8.37 0.45
C LEU A 54 -15.20 6.87 0.16
N THR A 55 -15.39 6.50 -1.10
CA THR A 55 -15.45 5.09 -1.50
C THR A 55 -14.16 4.36 -1.08
N VAL A 56 -13.00 4.92 -1.43
CA VAL A 56 -11.70 4.31 -1.11
C VAL A 56 -11.41 4.25 0.40
N LEU A 57 -11.92 5.22 1.18
CA LEU A 57 -11.73 5.25 2.65
C LEU A 57 -12.74 4.42 3.45
N THR A 58 -13.90 4.09 2.85
CA THR A 58 -15.02 3.43 3.54
C THR A 58 -15.25 2.00 3.07
N LEU A 59 -14.72 1.61 1.92
CA LEU A 59 -14.80 0.25 1.44
C LEU A 59 -14.18 -0.68 2.48
N PRO A 60 -14.92 -1.69 2.97
CA PRO A 60 -14.40 -2.61 3.96
C PRO A 60 -13.20 -3.34 3.38
N GLU A 61 -12.11 -3.40 4.15
CA GLU A 61 -10.96 -4.23 3.82
C GLU A 61 -11.47 -5.67 3.63
N LEU A 62 -11.21 -6.28 2.46
CA LEU A 62 -11.65 -7.65 2.15
C LEU A 62 -10.77 -8.67 2.89
N ARG A 63 -10.76 -8.61 4.23
CA ARG A 63 -9.92 -9.45 5.07
C ARG A 63 -10.65 -10.75 5.42
N ASN A 64 -10.66 -11.68 4.46
CA ASN A 64 -11.12 -13.04 4.74
C ASN A 64 -10.03 -13.81 5.48
N TYR A 65 -10.32 -14.21 6.72
CA TYR A 65 -9.45 -15.13 7.46
C TYR A 65 -9.65 -16.56 6.94
N PRO A 66 -8.56 -17.30 6.67
CA PRO A 66 -8.67 -18.74 6.49
C PRO A 66 -9.19 -19.33 7.81
N VAL A 67 -10.30 -20.07 7.76
CA VAL A 67 -10.79 -20.84 8.91
C VAL A 67 -9.72 -21.87 9.23
N LEU A 68 -9.06 -21.73 10.38
CA LEU A 68 -8.04 -22.67 10.80
C LEU A 68 -8.58 -23.74 11.75
N VAL A 69 -8.07 -24.96 11.59
CA VAL A 69 -8.40 -26.12 12.46
C VAL A 69 -7.15 -26.53 13.23
N ALA A 70 -7.32 -27.03 14.46
CA ALA A 70 -6.21 -27.56 15.26
C ALA A 70 -5.47 -28.69 14.51
N ASN A 71 -4.15 -28.75 14.64
CA ASN A 71 -3.27 -29.74 14.02
C ASN A 71 -3.12 -29.68 12.49
N GLN A 72 -3.66 -28.67 11.82
CA GLN A 72 -3.35 -28.45 10.40
C GLN A 72 -2.04 -27.67 10.24
N VAL A 73 -1.43 -27.75 9.06
CA VAL A 73 -0.27 -26.92 8.68
C VAL A 73 -0.77 -25.57 8.20
N ALA A 74 -0.22 -24.47 8.73
CA ALA A 74 -0.61 -23.12 8.36
C ALA A 74 -0.36 -22.83 6.86
N PRO A 75 -1.39 -22.50 6.06
CA PRO A 75 -1.25 -22.29 4.62
C PRO A 75 -0.53 -20.97 4.29
N SER A 76 -0.62 -19.98 5.18
CA SER A 76 -0.01 -18.65 5.08
C SER A 76 0.51 -18.19 6.44
N THR A 77 1.40 -17.20 6.42
CA THR A 77 1.82 -16.49 7.63
C THR A 77 0.70 -15.53 8.04
N ILE A 78 0.33 -15.53 9.32
CA ILE A 78 -0.72 -14.67 9.88
C ILE A 78 -0.10 -13.68 10.85
N PHE A 79 -0.45 -12.41 10.67
CA PHE A 79 -0.05 -11.30 11.54
C PHE A 79 -1.25 -10.74 12.30
N ALA A 80 -0.99 -10.22 13.50
CA ALA A 80 -1.97 -9.49 14.29
C ALA A 80 -2.35 -8.18 13.58
N GLN A 81 -3.65 -7.87 13.49
CA GLN A 81 -4.13 -6.66 12.79
C GLN A 81 -4.49 -5.52 13.74
N VAL A 82 -4.76 -5.86 14.99
CA VAL A 82 -5.12 -4.96 16.08
C VAL A 82 -4.34 -5.38 17.30
N ASP A 83 -4.20 -4.48 18.26
CA ASP A 83 -3.73 -4.85 19.59
C ASP A 83 -4.84 -5.64 20.28
N PHE A 84 -4.51 -6.83 20.78
CA PHE A 84 -5.48 -7.63 21.52
C PHE A 84 -4.81 -8.45 22.60
N VAL A 85 -5.67 -8.97 23.46
CA VAL A 85 -5.28 -9.75 24.62
C VAL A 85 -6.10 -11.04 24.58
N TYR A 86 -5.46 -12.18 24.83
CA TYR A 86 -6.13 -13.47 24.86
C TYR A 86 -5.69 -14.32 26.06
N GLU A 87 -6.56 -15.21 26.51
CA GLU A 87 -6.25 -16.22 27.53
C GLU A 87 -5.57 -17.41 26.85
N ASP A 88 -4.36 -17.76 27.27
CA ASP A 88 -3.74 -19.02 26.86
C ASP A 88 -4.41 -20.17 27.62
N SER A 89 -5.33 -20.86 26.95
CA SER A 89 -6.11 -21.95 27.54
C SER A 89 -5.25 -23.15 27.94
N VAL A 90 -4.10 -23.37 27.29
CA VAL A 90 -3.19 -24.47 27.60
C VAL A 90 -2.39 -24.13 28.85
N ALA A 91 -1.77 -22.95 28.90
CA ALA A 91 -1.01 -22.48 30.05
C ALA A 91 -1.92 -22.35 31.29
N THR A 92 -3.14 -21.85 31.12
CA THR A 92 -4.11 -21.73 32.21
C THR A 92 -4.55 -23.09 32.74
N ARG A 93 -4.80 -24.08 31.88
CA ARG A 93 -5.09 -25.46 32.32
C ARG A 93 -3.92 -26.09 33.06
N GLN A 94 -2.70 -25.91 32.56
CA GLN A 94 -1.49 -26.42 33.23
C GLN A 94 -1.30 -25.77 34.61
N ALA A 95 -1.50 -24.45 34.73
CA ALA A 95 -1.42 -23.74 36.00
C ALA A 95 -2.49 -24.21 36.99
N LYS A 96 -3.74 -24.39 36.54
CA LYS A 96 -4.85 -24.95 37.34
C LYS A 96 -4.55 -26.36 37.82
N GLN A 97 -4.03 -27.22 36.94
CA GLN A 97 -3.68 -28.59 37.30
C GLN A 97 -2.53 -28.63 38.30
N ALA A 98 -1.48 -27.82 38.10
CA ALA A 98 -0.37 -27.70 39.05
C ALA A 98 -0.82 -27.19 40.42
N ALA A 99 -1.79 -26.26 40.48
CA ALA A 99 -2.39 -25.80 41.73
C ALA A 99 -3.23 -26.89 42.43
N ALA A 100 -3.93 -27.71 41.64
CA ALA A 100 -4.70 -28.87 42.14
C ALA A 100 -3.79 -29.96 42.69
N ASP A 101 -2.64 -30.21 42.05
CA ASP A 101 -1.70 -31.27 42.43
C ASP A 101 -0.88 -30.90 43.67
N LYS A 102 -0.71 -29.59 43.95
CA LYS A 102 -0.11 -29.09 45.20
C LYS A 102 -1.02 -29.21 46.43
N GLN A 103 -2.31 -29.54 46.27
CA GLN A 103 -3.22 -29.66 47.42
C GLN A 103 -2.98 -30.96 48.19
N LEU A 104 -2.84 -30.82 49.51
CA LEU A 104 -2.67 -31.96 50.42
C LEU A 104 -3.93 -32.84 50.43
N GLN A 105 -3.74 -34.16 50.46
CA GLN A 105 -4.82 -35.12 50.62
C GLN A 105 -5.45 -35.00 52.01
N CYS A 106 -6.78 -35.07 52.08
CA CYS A 106 -7.54 -35.00 53.32
C CYS A 106 -8.02 -36.40 53.73
N PHE A 107 -7.81 -36.76 54.99
CA PHE A 107 -8.27 -37.98 55.62
C PHE A 107 -9.25 -37.65 56.75
N ARG A 108 -10.13 -38.58 57.08
CA ARG A 108 -11.04 -38.49 58.23
C ARG A 108 -10.93 -39.73 59.10
N VAL A 109 -11.10 -39.57 60.40
CA VAL A 109 -11.13 -40.68 61.35
C VAL A 109 -12.45 -41.45 61.20
N ASP A 110 -12.37 -42.76 60.97
CA ASP A 110 -13.53 -43.64 60.89
C ASP A 110 -13.89 -44.19 62.27
N LYS A 111 -14.92 -43.61 62.90
CA LYS A 111 -15.44 -44.05 64.21
C LYS A 111 -15.90 -45.51 64.22
N ARG A 112 -16.31 -46.05 63.06
CA ARG A 112 -16.72 -47.46 62.96
C ARG A 112 -15.49 -48.36 63.00
N ALA A 113 -14.39 -47.97 62.38
CA ALA A 113 -13.12 -48.69 62.46
C ALA A 113 -12.60 -48.75 63.90
N ASP A 114 -12.62 -47.63 64.63
CA ASP A 114 -12.25 -47.59 66.06
C ASP A 114 -13.10 -48.56 66.90
N SER A 115 -14.42 -48.54 66.68
CA SER A 115 -15.37 -49.41 67.39
C SER A 115 -15.14 -50.88 67.06
N ASN A 116 -14.82 -51.21 65.81
CA ASN A 116 -14.51 -52.56 65.38
C ASN A 116 -13.20 -53.08 65.99
N VAL A 117 -12.18 -52.24 66.10
CA VAL A 117 -10.91 -52.61 66.76
C VAL A 117 -11.14 -52.90 68.25
N ILE A 118 -11.90 -52.05 68.93
CA ILE A 118 -12.26 -52.27 70.35
C ILE A 118 -13.08 -53.57 70.50
N ASN A 119 -14.02 -53.83 69.59
CA ASN A 119 -14.78 -55.08 69.61
C ASN A 119 -13.89 -56.30 69.37
N ASN A 120 -12.98 -56.24 68.38
CA ASN A 120 -12.00 -57.30 68.10
C ASN A 120 -11.08 -57.58 69.29
N MET A 121 -10.68 -56.55 70.04
CA MET A 121 -9.91 -56.68 71.27
C MET A 121 -10.72 -57.38 72.37
N ASN A 122 -12.01 -57.03 72.53
CA ASN A 122 -12.87 -57.72 73.49
C ASN A 122 -13.05 -59.20 73.10
N THR A 123 -13.27 -59.49 71.81
CA THR A 123 -13.34 -60.85 71.26
C THR A 123 -12.03 -61.61 71.48
N LEU A 124 -10.87 -60.96 71.32
CA LEU A 124 -9.56 -61.57 71.61
C LEU A 124 -9.53 -62.11 73.05
N PHE A 125 -9.96 -61.31 74.03
CA PHE A 125 -9.96 -61.77 75.42
C PHE A 125 -10.95 -62.91 75.67
N THR A 126 -12.15 -62.87 75.09
CA THR A 126 -13.14 -63.95 75.21
C THR A 126 -12.59 -65.26 74.64
N VAL A 127 -12.00 -65.21 73.44
CA VAL A 127 -11.43 -66.38 72.76
C VAL A 127 -10.20 -66.92 73.51
N LEU A 128 -9.36 -66.05 74.07
CA LEU A 128 -8.22 -66.49 74.89
C LEU A 128 -8.70 -67.25 76.13
N HIS A 129 -9.75 -66.76 76.79
CA HIS A 129 -10.38 -67.44 77.93
C HIS A 129 -10.94 -68.82 77.54
N GLU A 130 -11.64 -68.92 76.42
CA GLU A 130 -12.20 -70.19 75.91
C GLU A 130 -11.12 -71.21 75.55
N ARG A 131 -10.02 -70.76 74.91
CA ARG A 131 -8.89 -71.63 74.58
C ARG A 131 -8.16 -72.09 75.85
N LEU A 132 -7.99 -71.22 76.84
CA LEU A 132 -7.41 -71.58 78.14
C LEU A 132 -8.24 -72.64 78.87
N ALA A 133 -9.57 -72.47 78.91
CA ALA A 133 -10.49 -73.45 79.49
C ALA A 133 -10.46 -74.80 78.76
N SER A 134 -10.25 -74.78 77.44
CA SER A 134 -10.14 -75.99 76.62
C SER A 134 -8.82 -76.74 76.83
N GLU A 135 -7.68 -76.02 76.87
CA GLU A 135 -6.36 -76.61 77.14
C GLU A 135 -6.26 -77.13 78.59
N ALA A 136 -6.91 -76.48 79.57
CA ALA A 136 -7.01 -76.99 80.95
C ALA A 136 -7.85 -78.28 81.07
N ALA A 137 -8.75 -78.54 80.11
CA ALA A 137 -9.55 -79.76 80.02
C ALA A 137 -8.95 -80.82 79.08
N ASP A 138 -7.68 -80.65 78.68
CA ASP A 138 -6.91 -81.52 77.77
C ASP A 138 -7.58 -81.71 76.38
N LYS A 139 -8.38 -80.72 75.94
CA LYS A 139 -9.06 -80.71 74.64
C LYS A 139 -8.41 -79.70 73.70
N LYS A 140 -8.18 -80.11 72.44
CA LYS A 140 -7.69 -79.20 71.40
C LYS A 140 -8.77 -78.15 71.09
N TYR A 141 -8.46 -76.88 71.30
CA TYR A 141 -9.36 -75.78 70.98
C TYR A 141 -9.57 -75.67 69.46
N THR A 142 -10.84 -75.58 69.05
CA THR A 142 -11.27 -75.28 67.69
C THR A 142 -12.17 -74.07 67.73
N ALA A 143 -11.87 -73.04 66.94
CA ALA A 143 -12.68 -71.81 66.90
C ALA A 143 -14.13 -72.14 66.53
N SER A 144 -15.08 -71.73 67.39
CA SER A 144 -16.53 -71.94 67.19
C SER A 144 -17.11 -71.04 66.10
N ASP A 145 -16.56 -69.84 65.95
CA ASP A 145 -17.03 -68.82 65.01
C ASP A 145 -16.00 -68.55 63.90
N ASN A 146 -16.48 -68.24 62.68
CA ASN A 146 -15.65 -67.75 61.55
C ASN A 146 -15.03 -66.35 61.79
N HIS A 147 -14.92 -65.92 63.04
CA HIS A 147 -14.37 -64.62 63.40
C HIS A 147 -12.84 -64.61 63.16
N PRO A 148 -12.28 -63.63 62.44
CA PRO A 148 -10.86 -63.62 62.07
C PRO A 148 -9.91 -63.69 63.27
N VAL A 149 -10.24 -63.00 64.37
CA VAL A 149 -9.47 -63.04 65.62
C VAL A 149 -9.49 -64.44 66.25
N ALA A 150 -10.63 -65.15 66.21
CA ALA A 150 -10.75 -66.49 66.79
C ALA A 150 -9.89 -67.52 66.04
N GLN A 151 -9.86 -67.43 64.71
CA GLN A 151 -8.99 -68.25 63.85
C GLN A 151 -7.51 -67.95 64.08
N ALA A 152 -7.15 -66.66 64.21
CA ALA A 152 -5.78 -66.24 64.48
C ALA A 152 -5.29 -66.74 65.86
N VAL A 153 -6.15 -66.71 66.88
CA VAL A 153 -5.82 -67.29 68.20
C VAL A 153 -5.69 -68.81 68.12
N ALA A 154 -6.56 -69.51 67.39
CA ALA A 154 -6.47 -70.98 67.23
C ALA A 154 -5.17 -71.43 66.52
N ALA A 155 -4.62 -70.58 65.65
CA ALA A 155 -3.38 -70.85 64.91
C ALA A 155 -2.08 -70.58 65.71
N LEU A 156 -2.16 -70.02 66.93
CA LEU A 156 -0.97 -69.74 67.75
C LEU A 156 -0.32 -71.04 68.24
N GLY A 157 1.00 -71.13 68.08
CA GLY A 157 1.83 -72.17 68.68
C GLY A 157 1.88 -72.08 70.22
N PRO A 158 2.40 -73.10 70.92
CA PRO A 158 2.35 -73.18 72.39
C PRO A 158 2.99 -71.97 73.09
N SER A 159 4.19 -71.56 72.64
CA SER A 159 4.92 -70.43 73.21
C SER A 159 4.22 -69.09 72.98
N ALA A 160 3.69 -68.86 71.76
CA ALA A 160 2.94 -67.64 71.43
C ALA A 160 1.62 -67.56 72.21
N PHE A 161 0.92 -68.69 72.36
CA PHE A 161 -0.32 -68.75 73.12
C PHE A 161 -0.08 -68.50 74.61
N GLN A 162 0.98 -69.06 75.20
CA GLN A 162 1.32 -68.84 76.61
C GLN A 162 1.52 -67.35 76.96
N VAL A 163 2.10 -66.59 76.03
CA VAL A 163 2.30 -65.13 76.17
C VAL A 163 0.95 -64.38 76.16
N CYS A 164 0.03 -64.73 75.26
CA CYS A 164 -1.32 -64.17 75.25
C CYS A 164 -2.19 -64.65 76.41
N ALA A 165 -2.00 -65.87 76.89
CA ALA A 165 -2.75 -66.43 78.02
C ALA A 165 -2.47 -65.69 79.33
N ARG A 166 -1.22 -65.27 79.56
CA ARG A 166 -0.86 -64.46 80.75
C ARG A 166 -1.52 -63.08 80.75
N LEU A 167 -1.69 -62.50 79.56
CA LEU A 167 -2.43 -61.25 79.40
C LEU A 167 -3.91 -61.39 79.83
N GLU A 168 -4.52 -62.57 79.66
CA GLU A 168 -5.89 -62.85 80.10
C GLU A 168 -5.97 -63.00 81.63
N HIS A 169 -5.04 -63.72 82.24
CA HIS A 169 -5.02 -64.01 83.68
C HIS A 169 -4.68 -62.81 84.57
N ASN A 170 -4.02 -61.77 84.04
CA ASN A 170 -3.61 -60.60 84.81
C ASN A 170 -4.48 -59.38 84.46
N SER A 171 -5.38 -59.00 85.37
CA SER A 171 -6.30 -57.87 85.18
C SER A 171 -5.59 -56.54 84.91
N LEU A 172 -4.43 -56.31 85.55
CA LEU A 172 -3.65 -55.09 85.34
C LEU A 172 -3.04 -55.05 83.94
N GLN A 173 -2.49 -56.15 83.45
CA GLN A 173 -1.91 -56.23 82.10
C GLN A 173 -2.99 -56.11 81.02
N ARG A 174 -4.18 -56.67 81.28
CA ARG A 174 -5.35 -56.54 80.41
C ARG A 174 -5.81 -55.08 80.26
N GLU A 175 -5.87 -54.36 81.37
CA GLU A 175 -6.19 -52.92 81.38
C GLU A 175 -5.12 -52.10 80.65
N GLN A 176 -3.84 -52.32 80.97
CA GLN A 176 -2.71 -51.65 80.32
C GLN A 176 -2.67 -51.89 78.80
N PHE A 177 -2.98 -53.11 78.36
CA PHE A 177 -3.08 -53.42 76.93
C PHE A 177 -4.27 -52.70 76.27
N GLY A 178 -5.43 -52.67 76.94
CA GLY A 178 -6.59 -51.93 76.45
C GLY A 178 -6.33 -50.43 76.33
N ASP A 179 -5.62 -49.84 77.29
CA ASP A 179 -5.22 -48.44 77.28
C ASP A 179 -4.22 -48.13 76.16
N GLU A 180 -3.25 -49.02 75.91
CA GLU A 180 -2.32 -48.87 74.79
C GLU A 180 -3.04 -48.95 73.45
N VAL A 181 -3.98 -49.89 73.26
CA VAL A 181 -4.79 -49.98 72.03
C VAL A 181 -5.57 -48.67 71.82
N ARG A 182 -6.20 -48.13 72.86
CA ARG A 182 -6.91 -46.83 72.77
C ARG A 182 -5.96 -45.68 72.44
N ARG A 183 -4.75 -45.65 73.02
CA ARG A 183 -3.71 -44.65 72.73
C ARG A 183 -3.23 -44.74 71.28
N LEU A 184 -3.05 -45.95 70.74
CA LEU A 184 -2.66 -46.14 69.34
C LEU A 184 -3.74 -45.67 68.38
N LEU A 185 -5.01 -45.90 68.69
CA LEU A 185 -6.13 -45.38 67.88
C LEU A 185 -6.16 -43.83 67.91
N GLN A 186 -5.85 -43.20 69.04
CA GLN A 186 -5.71 -41.74 69.14
C GLN A 186 -4.55 -41.17 68.29
N ASN A 187 -3.55 -41.98 67.97
CA ASN A 187 -2.39 -41.59 67.15
C ASN A 187 -2.58 -41.78 65.63
N TRP A 188 -3.80 -42.08 65.17
CA TRP A 188 -4.19 -42.22 63.76
C TRP A 188 -3.36 -43.23 62.97
N ILE A 189 -3.90 -44.43 62.84
CA ILE A 189 -3.31 -45.56 62.15
C ILE A 189 -3.76 -45.58 60.69
N ILE A 190 -2.81 -45.61 59.77
CA ILE A 190 -3.06 -45.68 58.33
C ILE A 190 -2.82 -47.10 57.78
N ASP A 191 -3.62 -47.47 56.78
CA ASP A 191 -3.44 -48.69 55.99
C ASP A 191 -2.01 -48.77 55.40
N LEU A 192 -1.41 -49.96 55.48
CA LEU A 192 -0.04 -50.20 55.01
C LEU A 192 0.11 -49.97 53.51
N LYS A 193 -0.88 -50.35 52.69
CA LYS A 193 -0.80 -50.16 51.23
C LYS A 193 -0.80 -48.68 50.84
N ARG A 194 -1.47 -47.83 51.63
CA ARG A 194 -1.49 -46.38 51.44
C ARG A 194 -0.25 -45.72 52.01
N TYR A 195 0.19 -46.14 53.20
CA TYR A 195 1.43 -45.66 53.81
C TYR A 195 2.63 -45.81 52.87
N ASN A 196 2.76 -46.97 52.22
CA ASN A 196 3.88 -47.25 51.30
C ASN A 196 3.84 -46.45 49.98
N LYS A 197 2.70 -45.82 49.64
CA LYS A 197 2.58 -44.95 48.46
C LYS A 197 2.95 -43.50 48.75
N LEU A 198 3.17 -43.16 50.03
CA LEU A 198 3.47 -41.83 50.50
C LEU A 198 4.93 -41.75 50.93
N THR A 199 5.55 -40.59 50.75
CA THR A 199 6.91 -40.34 51.26
C THR A 199 6.86 -39.80 52.68
N ALA A 200 7.92 -40.03 53.46
CA ALA A 200 7.96 -39.61 54.87
C ALA A 200 7.84 -38.08 55.06
N GLU A 201 8.20 -37.30 54.04
CA GLU A 201 8.14 -35.84 54.04
C GLU A 201 6.77 -35.28 53.65
N ASP A 202 5.89 -36.12 53.09
CA ASP A 202 4.55 -35.69 52.68
C ASP A 202 3.73 -35.22 53.89
N SER A 203 2.97 -34.14 53.68
CA SER A 203 2.01 -33.64 54.65
C SER A 203 0.60 -34.10 54.29
N LEU A 204 -0.15 -34.60 55.27
CA LEU A 204 -1.56 -34.94 55.14
C LEU A 204 -2.40 -34.03 56.04
N MET A 205 -3.64 -33.80 55.63
CA MET A 205 -4.65 -33.15 56.48
C MET A 205 -5.54 -34.24 57.07
N ILE A 206 -5.66 -34.33 58.39
CA ILE A 206 -6.50 -35.32 59.06
C ILE A 206 -7.60 -34.61 59.84
N ALA A 207 -8.85 -34.95 59.54
CA ALA A 207 -10.03 -34.50 60.25
C ALA A 207 -10.38 -35.50 61.35
N ASP A 208 -10.33 -35.03 62.59
CA ASP A 208 -10.71 -35.82 63.75
C ASP A 208 -12.24 -36.02 63.83
N SER A 209 -12.66 -36.86 64.76
CA SER A 209 -14.04 -37.19 65.16
C SER A 209 -14.98 -35.99 65.40
N ASP A 210 -14.42 -34.83 65.75
CA ASP A 210 -15.11 -33.53 65.94
C ASP A 210 -14.99 -32.60 64.71
N ASN A 211 -14.56 -33.13 63.57
CA ASN A 211 -14.31 -32.43 62.31
C ASN A 211 -13.22 -31.33 62.37
N ARG A 212 -12.39 -31.35 63.42
CA ARG A 212 -11.20 -30.50 63.55
C ARG A 212 -10.09 -31.02 62.64
N VAL A 213 -9.48 -30.13 61.86
CA VAL A 213 -8.50 -30.53 60.84
C VAL A 213 -7.08 -30.21 61.30
N TYR A 214 -6.22 -31.21 61.27
CA TYR A 214 -4.81 -31.11 61.66
C TYR A 214 -3.91 -31.40 60.46
N ARG A 215 -2.79 -30.68 60.35
CA ARG A 215 -1.73 -31.00 59.40
C ARG A 215 -0.71 -31.91 60.09
N ARG A 216 -0.42 -33.07 59.51
CA ARG A 216 0.57 -34.02 60.01
C ARG A 216 1.51 -34.45 58.89
N GLN A 217 2.77 -34.70 59.25
CA GLN A 217 3.69 -35.36 58.33
C GLN A 217 3.45 -36.87 58.38
N VAL A 218 3.63 -37.55 57.26
CA VAL A 218 3.48 -39.01 57.19
C VAL A 218 4.42 -39.72 58.18
N SER A 219 5.62 -39.17 58.42
CA SER A 219 6.56 -39.64 59.45
C SER A 219 6.00 -39.66 60.88
N SER A 220 5.01 -38.82 61.18
CA SER A 220 4.35 -38.76 62.50
C SER A 220 3.18 -39.73 62.64
N LEU A 221 2.79 -40.39 61.54
CA LEU A 221 1.69 -41.36 61.52
C LEU A 221 2.23 -42.78 61.67
N MET A 222 1.40 -43.66 62.20
CA MET A 222 1.75 -45.05 62.38
C MET A 222 1.03 -45.92 61.36
N SER A 223 1.74 -46.82 60.68
CA SER A 223 1.07 -47.81 59.84
C SER A 223 0.52 -48.96 60.68
N CYS A 224 -0.52 -49.64 60.19
CA CYS A 224 -1.11 -50.79 60.88
C CYS A 224 -0.07 -51.86 61.27
N ALA A 225 0.94 -52.08 60.42
CA ALA A 225 2.01 -53.04 60.71
C ALA A 225 2.94 -52.58 61.83
N HIS A 226 3.25 -51.29 61.93
CA HIS A 226 4.04 -50.75 63.04
C HIS A 226 3.26 -50.81 64.36
N ALA A 227 1.97 -50.45 64.33
CA ALA A 227 1.08 -50.56 65.49
C ALA A 227 0.96 -52.01 65.99
N ALA A 228 0.79 -52.97 65.07
CA ALA A 228 0.74 -54.39 65.41
C ALA A 228 2.04 -54.89 66.06
N ARG A 229 3.21 -54.50 65.52
CA ARG A 229 4.52 -54.81 66.10
C ARG A 229 4.69 -54.25 67.51
N GLN A 230 4.26 -53.00 67.73
CA GLN A 230 4.33 -52.37 69.05
C GLN A 230 3.48 -53.13 70.07
N LEU A 231 2.26 -53.52 69.70
CA LEU A 231 1.41 -54.36 70.55
C LEU A 231 2.01 -55.74 70.79
N THR A 232 2.61 -56.37 69.77
CA THR A 232 3.32 -57.65 69.93
C THR A 232 4.50 -57.53 70.90
N MET A 233 5.30 -56.47 70.81
CA MET A 233 6.40 -56.21 71.74
C MET A 233 5.91 -55.95 73.16
N LEU A 234 4.80 -55.24 73.33
CA LEU A 234 4.18 -55.00 74.63
C LEU A 234 3.77 -56.32 75.31
N ILE A 235 3.04 -57.18 74.59
CA ILE A 235 2.59 -58.47 75.15
C ILE A 235 3.80 -59.40 75.42
N ALA A 236 4.78 -59.43 74.52
CA ALA A 236 6.02 -60.18 74.76
C ALA A 236 6.77 -59.68 76.02
N GLY A 237 6.76 -58.37 76.27
CA GLY A 237 7.36 -57.74 77.45
C GLY A 237 6.68 -58.13 78.77
N TYR A 238 5.40 -58.52 78.75
CA TYR A 238 4.71 -59.05 79.92
C TYR A 238 5.18 -60.46 80.33
N SER A 239 5.95 -61.15 79.47
CA SER A 239 6.41 -62.53 79.66
C SER A 239 7.89 -62.72 79.28
N PRO A 240 8.84 -62.07 79.98
CA PRO A 240 10.26 -62.06 79.62
C PRO A 240 10.96 -63.44 79.70
N ASP A 241 10.35 -64.39 80.41
CA ASP A 241 10.81 -65.76 80.61
C ASP A 241 10.42 -66.72 79.46
N VAL A 242 9.50 -66.32 78.58
CA VAL A 242 9.09 -67.13 77.42
C VAL A 242 9.94 -66.75 76.19
N LYS A 243 10.79 -67.68 75.71
CA LYS A 243 11.57 -67.47 74.49
C LYS A 243 10.70 -67.68 73.25
N LEU A 244 10.31 -66.57 72.60
CA LEU A 244 9.59 -66.59 71.33
C LEU A 244 10.56 -66.77 70.15
N ASN A 245 10.31 -67.76 69.29
CA ASN A 245 11.04 -67.91 68.03
C ASN A 245 10.43 -66.99 66.96
N ARG A 246 11.17 -66.74 65.85
CA ARG A 246 10.65 -65.94 64.71
C ARG A 246 9.21 -66.28 64.26
N PRO A 247 8.83 -67.56 64.05
CA PRO A 247 7.47 -67.90 63.64
C PRO A 247 6.41 -67.56 64.70
N ASP A 248 6.75 -67.61 66.00
CA ASP A 248 5.86 -67.25 67.09
C ASP A 248 5.63 -65.73 67.12
N THR A 249 6.68 -64.93 66.96
CA THR A 249 6.59 -63.47 66.85
C THR A 249 5.75 -63.05 65.63
N GLU A 250 5.97 -63.67 64.47
CA GLU A 250 5.17 -63.42 63.26
C GLU A 250 3.70 -63.84 63.41
N ALA A 251 3.41 -64.88 64.19
CA ALA A 251 2.04 -65.29 64.50
C ALA A 251 1.35 -64.26 65.41
N LEU A 252 2.07 -63.72 66.40
CA LEU A 252 1.58 -62.64 67.26
C LEU A 252 1.37 -61.33 66.48
N GLU A 253 2.29 -60.95 65.60
CA GLU A 253 2.13 -59.76 64.74
C GLU A 253 0.91 -59.90 63.83
N ARG A 254 0.68 -61.08 63.25
CA ARG A 254 -0.52 -61.38 62.46
C ARG A 254 -1.79 -61.28 63.29
N LEU A 255 -1.79 -61.80 64.52
CA LEU A 255 -2.94 -61.66 65.43
C LEU A 255 -3.24 -60.19 65.74
N MET A 256 -2.22 -59.38 66.05
CA MET A 256 -2.38 -57.95 66.31
C MET A 256 -2.86 -57.20 65.06
N LEU A 257 -2.36 -57.54 63.87
CA LEU A 257 -2.83 -56.99 62.60
C LEU A 257 -4.32 -57.31 62.33
N THR A 258 -4.72 -58.55 62.59
CA THR A 258 -6.11 -59.00 62.45
C THR A 258 -7.02 -58.28 63.45
N MET A 259 -6.53 -58.05 64.68
CA MET A 259 -7.26 -57.28 65.69
C MET A 259 -7.45 -55.81 65.26
N LEU A 260 -6.42 -55.20 64.67
CA LEU A 260 -6.46 -53.85 64.10
C LEU A 260 -7.23 -53.75 62.76
N ASN A 261 -7.90 -54.82 62.31
CA ASN A 261 -8.74 -54.88 61.10
C ASN A 261 -8.00 -54.58 59.77
N HIS A 262 -6.66 -54.60 59.75
CA HIS A 262 -5.77 -54.33 58.60
C HIS A 262 -5.87 -52.95 57.91
N THR A 263 -6.98 -52.22 58.04
CA THR A 263 -7.28 -50.98 57.29
C THR A 263 -6.93 -49.70 58.02
N GLY A 264 -6.56 -49.79 59.31
CA GLY A 264 -6.33 -48.64 60.17
C GLY A 264 -7.63 -47.92 60.52
N ASN A 265 -7.52 -46.72 61.11
CA ASN A 265 -8.67 -45.93 61.54
C ASN A 265 -8.80 -44.57 60.84
N ILE A 266 -7.93 -44.26 59.87
CA ILE A 266 -8.11 -43.10 58.99
C ILE A 266 -8.43 -43.51 57.54
N GLU A 267 -9.45 -42.87 56.96
CA GLU A 267 -9.86 -43.07 55.57
C GLU A 267 -9.74 -41.78 54.75
N LEU A 268 -9.55 -41.91 53.43
CA LEU A 268 -9.42 -40.76 52.53
C LEU A 268 -10.79 -40.08 52.37
N ASP A 269 -10.86 -38.80 52.74
CA ASP A 269 -12.01 -37.95 52.48
C ASP A 269 -11.91 -37.40 51.05
N GLN A 270 -12.48 -38.16 50.10
CA GLN A 270 -12.50 -37.80 48.69
C GLN A 270 -13.21 -36.47 48.46
N VAL A 271 -14.33 -36.22 49.16
CA VAL A 271 -15.14 -35.01 48.99
C VAL A 271 -14.32 -33.78 49.36
N ARG A 272 -13.74 -33.77 50.58
CA ARG A 272 -12.96 -32.62 51.07
C ARG A 272 -11.67 -32.42 50.26
N THR A 273 -11.05 -33.51 49.79
CA THR A 273 -9.89 -33.43 48.91
C THR A 273 -10.25 -32.83 47.55
N MET A 274 -11.34 -33.28 46.91
CA MET A 274 -11.81 -32.71 45.65
C MET A 274 -12.25 -31.25 45.80
N GLU A 275 -12.96 -30.89 46.87
CA GLU A 275 -13.36 -29.50 47.13
C GLU A 275 -12.16 -28.56 47.24
N ARG A 276 -11.09 -28.98 47.93
CA ARG A 276 -9.86 -28.17 48.03
C ARG A 276 -9.15 -28.05 46.68
N ARG A 277 -9.10 -29.13 45.90
CA ARG A 277 -8.54 -29.10 44.53
C ARG A 277 -9.34 -28.14 43.65
N GLN A 278 -10.66 -28.19 43.69
CA GLN A 278 -11.54 -27.29 42.94
C GLN A 278 -11.38 -25.83 43.38
N ARG A 279 -11.32 -25.53 44.69
CA ARG A 279 -11.07 -24.17 45.18
C ARG A 279 -9.69 -23.66 44.76
N ALA A 280 -8.66 -24.50 44.79
CA ALA A 280 -7.33 -24.14 44.32
C ALA A 280 -7.31 -23.87 42.81
N MET A 281 -8.01 -24.66 42.00
CA MET A 281 -8.15 -24.42 40.55
C MET A 281 -8.95 -23.14 40.26
N ALA A 282 -9.97 -22.83 41.05
CA ALA A 282 -10.79 -21.63 40.89
C ALA A 282 -10.05 -20.35 41.30
N ALA A 283 -9.06 -20.45 42.20
CA ALA A 283 -8.25 -19.32 42.65
C ALA A 283 -7.05 -18.99 41.73
N VAL A 284 -6.80 -19.79 40.68
CA VAL A 284 -5.74 -19.50 39.71
C VAL A 284 -6.28 -18.51 38.67
N ASP A 285 -5.65 -17.34 38.61
CA ASP A 285 -5.94 -16.34 37.60
C ASP A 285 -5.57 -16.86 36.19
N PRO A 286 -6.36 -16.51 35.16
CA PRO A 286 -6.04 -16.87 33.78
C PRO A 286 -4.69 -16.31 33.33
N VAL A 287 -3.95 -17.09 32.54
CA VAL A 287 -2.69 -16.64 31.92
C VAL A 287 -3.03 -15.81 30.70
N ILE A 288 -2.81 -14.50 30.80
CA ILE A 288 -3.14 -13.53 29.77
C ILE A 288 -1.89 -13.19 28.94
N VAL A 289 -2.01 -13.24 27.61
CA VAL A 289 -0.96 -12.87 26.66
C VAL A 289 -1.39 -11.64 25.86
N GLU A 290 -0.52 -10.62 25.83
CA GLU A 290 -0.70 -9.40 25.04
C GLU A 290 -0.02 -9.55 23.67
N VAL A 291 -0.75 -9.25 22.60
CA VAL A 291 -0.29 -9.33 21.22
C VAL A 291 -0.45 -7.97 20.56
N LYS A 292 0.66 -7.39 20.11
CA LYS A 292 0.67 -6.11 19.40
C LYS A 292 0.35 -6.27 17.92
N LYS A 293 -0.25 -5.24 17.31
CA LYS A 293 -0.47 -5.11 15.87
C LYS A 293 0.83 -5.37 15.10
N ASN A 294 0.69 -6.00 13.94
CA ASN A 294 1.74 -6.46 13.02
C ASN A 294 2.68 -7.56 13.57
N SER A 295 2.51 -8.02 14.81
CA SER A 295 3.27 -9.17 15.30
C SER A 295 2.86 -10.47 14.60
N GLN A 296 3.83 -11.37 14.39
CA GLN A 296 3.58 -12.64 13.72
C GLN A 296 2.94 -13.63 14.70
N ILE A 297 1.71 -14.08 14.42
CA ILE A 297 0.99 -15.08 15.22
C ILE A 297 1.47 -16.49 14.85
N ILE A 298 1.51 -16.80 13.56
CA ILE A 298 1.99 -18.10 13.06
C ILE A 298 2.68 -17.93 11.71
N LYS A 299 3.78 -18.67 11.50
CA LYS A 299 4.52 -18.72 10.24
C LYS A 299 3.92 -19.77 9.30
N ARG A 300 3.88 -19.50 8.00
CA ARG A 300 3.55 -20.49 6.97
C ARG A 300 4.38 -21.77 7.17
N GLY A 301 3.70 -22.92 7.13
CA GLY A 301 4.34 -24.23 7.31
C GLY A 301 4.46 -24.70 8.78
N ALA A 302 4.14 -23.85 9.76
CA ALA A 302 4.07 -24.27 11.17
C ALA A 302 2.74 -25.00 11.46
N LEU A 303 2.75 -25.88 12.47
CA LEU A 303 1.56 -26.57 12.95
C LEU A 303 0.68 -25.62 13.78
N VAL A 304 -0.63 -25.63 13.53
CA VAL A 304 -1.61 -24.83 14.28
C VAL A 304 -1.89 -25.48 15.64
N THR A 305 -1.39 -24.87 16.69
CA THR A 305 -1.60 -25.24 18.10
C THR A 305 -2.86 -24.57 18.68
N GLU A 306 -3.40 -25.10 19.79
CA GLU A 306 -4.62 -24.55 20.42
C GLU A 306 -4.47 -23.08 20.85
N ASN A 307 -3.31 -22.69 21.37
CA ASN A 307 -3.02 -21.29 21.71
C ASN A 307 -3.03 -20.34 20.49
N VAL A 308 -2.68 -20.82 19.30
CA VAL A 308 -2.78 -20.04 18.05
C VAL A 308 -4.24 -19.84 17.66
N LEU A 309 -5.10 -20.85 17.86
CA LEU A 309 -6.54 -20.71 17.65
C LEU A 309 -7.16 -19.72 18.64
N ASP A 310 -6.75 -19.77 19.92
CA ASP A 310 -7.20 -18.80 20.93
C ASP A 310 -6.82 -17.36 20.53
N ALA A 311 -5.60 -17.17 20.04
CA ALA A 311 -5.14 -15.87 19.54
C ALA A 311 -5.96 -15.39 18.33
N ILE A 312 -6.20 -16.25 17.34
CA ILE A 312 -6.99 -15.91 16.14
C ILE A 312 -8.45 -15.59 16.49
N ASN A 313 -9.08 -16.40 17.35
CA ASN A 313 -10.45 -16.19 17.78
C ASN A 313 -10.59 -14.89 18.60
N ALA A 314 -9.61 -14.57 19.46
CA ALA A 314 -9.60 -13.32 20.21
C ALA A 314 -9.46 -12.10 19.28
N GLN A 315 -8.56 -12.19 18.29
CA GLN A 315 -8.41 -11.15 17.27
C GLN A 315 -9.73 -10.96 16.48
N GLN A 316 -10.38 -12.05 16.04
CA GLN A 316 -11.67 -12.00 15.34
C GLN A 316 -12.75 -11.31 16.16
N ARG A 317 -12.89 -11.64 17.45
CA ARG A 317 -13.85 -10.98 18.35
C ARG A 317 -13.57 -9.48 18.51
N MET A 318 -12.29 -9.09 18.58
CA MET A 318 -11.92 -7.67 18.66
C MET A 318 -12.25 -6.93 17.36
N LEU A 319 -11.97 -7.54 16.21
CA LEU A 319 -12.35 -7.00 14.90
C LEU A 319 -13.88 -6.92 14.72
N GLU A 320 -14.63 -7.92 15.19
CA GLU A 320 -16.11 -7.90 15.17
C GLU A 320 -16.66 -6.76 16.02
N LYS A 321 -16.10 -6.53 17.22
CA LYS A 321 -16.44 -5.37 18.05
C LYS A 321 -16.14 -4.04 17.34
N TYR A 322 -14.98 -3.95 16.70
CA TYR A 322 -14.56 -2.77 15.93
C TYR A 322 -15.46 -2.53 14.70
N ASN A 323 -16.09 -3.58 14.17
CA ASN A 323 -16.95 -3.54 12.99
C ASN A 323 -18.45 -3.43 13.31
N GLN A 324 -18.84 -3.29 14.59
CA GLN A 324 -20.25 -3.08 14.97
C GLN A 324 -20.80 -1.74 14.43
N GLU A 325 -22.12 -1.69 14.22
CA GLU A 325 -22.79 -0.71 13.36
C GLU A 325 -22.65 0.76 13.80
N ASP A 326 -22.45 1.04 15.09
CA ASP A 326 -22.30 2.41 15.61
C ASP A 326 -20.99 3.10 15.15
N ASP A 327 -19.91 2.33 14.88
CA ASP A 327 -18.65 2.89 14.41
C ASP A 327 -18.64 3.19 12.90
N ARG A 328 -19.53 2.57 12.11
CA ARG A 328 -19.54 2.78 10.64
C ARG A 328 -19.99 4.19 10.26
N LEU A 329 -21.03 4.71 10.92
CA LEU A 329 -21.50 6.08 10.70
C LEU A 329 -20.45 7.08 11.18
N GLN A 330 -19.83 6.83 12.33
CA GLN A 330 -18.76 7.67 12.86
C GLN A 330 -17.54 7.71 11.92
N ASN A 331 -17.12 6.55 11.41
CA ASN A 331 -16.03 6.45 10.43
C ASN A 331 -16.37 7.14 9.11
N LEU A 332 -17.61 6.99 8.62
CA LEU A 332 -18.08 7.69 7.42
C LEU A 332 -18.06 9.21 7.61
N ILE A 333 -18.53 9.71 8.75
CA ILE A 333 -18.52 11.15 9.09
C ILE A 333 -17.07 11.65 9.20
N HIS A 334 -16.20 10.91 9.88
CA HIS A 334 -14.78 11.25 10.02
C HIS A 334 -14.08 11.33 8.65
N ASN A 335 -14.24 10.30 7.82
CA ASN A 335 -13.65 10.24 6.48
C ASN A 335 -14.22 11.33 5.56
N SER A 336 -15.52 11.62 5.69
CA SER A 336 -16.19 12.72 4.99
C SER A 336 -15.62 14.08 5.35
N PHE A 337 -15.45 14.34 6.64
CA PHE A 337 -14.90 15.59 7.14
C PHE A 337 -13.48 15.84 6.64
N TRP A 338 -12.59 14.85 6.79
CA TRP A 338 -11.19 15.00 6.37
C TRP A 338 -11.02 15.08 4.86
N SER A 339 -11.70 14.21 4.09
CA SER A 339 -11.62 14.28 2.63
C SER A 339 -12.16 15.59 2.07
N LEU A 340 -13.27 16.12 2.61
CA LEU A 340 -13.82 17.41 2.20
C LEU A 340 -12.86 18.55 2.54
N THR A 341 -12.27 18.54 3.75
CA THR A 341 -11.30 19.55 4.17
C THR A 341 -10.09 19.60 3.23
N LEU A 342 -9.56 18.43 2.84
CA LEU A 342 -8.43 18.34 1.92
C LEU A 342 -8.79 18.82 0.49
N ILE A 343 -10.00 18.53 0.01
CA ILE A 343 -10.47 19.02 -1.30
C ILE A 343 -10.63 20.54 -1.28
N LEU A 344 -11.22 21.11 -0.23
CA LEU A 344 -11.38 22.56 -0.08
C LEU A 344 -10.03 23.26 -0.02
N PHE A 345 -9.07 22.69 0.71
CA PHE A 345 -7.70 23.21 0.78
C PHE A 345 -7.00 23.16 -0.59
N ALA A 346 -7.12 22.03 -1.31
CA ALA A 346 -6.57 21.89 -2.66
C ALA A 346 -7.21 22.87 -3.65
N GLY A 347 -8.54 23.06 -3.58
CA GLY A 347 -9.27 24.02 -4.39
C GLY A 347 -8.85 25.46 -4.11
N PHE A 348 -8.72 25.83 -2.83
CA PHE A 348 -8.25 27.16 -2.42
C PHE A 348 -6.84 27.46 -2.95
N TYR A 349 -5.92 26.49 -2.86
CA TYR A 349 -4.57 26.63 -3.39
C TYR A 349 -4.57 26.82 -4.91
N LEU A 350 -5.32 26.00 -5.65
CA LEU A 350 -5.40 26.10 -7.11
C LEU A 350 -5.97 27.46 -7.55
N LEU A 351 -7.00 27.96 -6.86
CA LEU A 351 -7.59 29.27 -7.17
C LEU A 351 -6.61 30.44 -6.95
N HIS A 352 -5.75 30.37 -5.94
CA HIS A 352 -4.80 31.46 -5.64
C HIS A 352 -3.51 31.41 -6.46
N ILE A 353 -2.97 30.22 -6.72
CA ILE A 353 -1.65 30.07 -7.35
C ILE A 353 -1.76 29.82 -8.86
N HIS A 354 -2.82 29.15 -9.30
CA HIS A 354 -3.03 28.77 -10.70
C HIS A 354 -4.47 29.04 -11.16
N PRO A 355 -4.91 30.31 -11.19
CA PRO A 355 -6.28 30.66 -11.58
C PRO A 355 -6.63 30.16 -12.98
N ASP A 356 -5.68 30.17 -13.92
CA ASP A 356 -5.86 29.66 -15.29
C ASP A 356 -6.29 28.19 -15.32
N ILE A 357 -5.76 27.39 -14.40
CA ILE A 357 -6.09 25.97 -14.27
C ILE A 357 -7.42 25.80 -13.53
N ALA A 358 -7.63 26.58 -12.46
CA ALA A 358 -8.84 26.50 -11.64
C ALA A 358 -10.11 26.92 -12.40
N HIS A 359 -9.99 27.85 -13.35
CA HIS A 359 -11.10 28.30 -14.20
C HIS A 359 -11.32 27.42 -15.44
N SER A 360 -10.42 26.47 -15.73
CA SER A 360 -10.59 25.50 -16.82
C SER A 360 -11.17 24.19 -16.28
N SER A 361 -12.44 23.94 -16.57
CA SER A 361 -13.15 22.71 -16.25
C SER A 361 -12.47 21.49 -16.84
N ARG A 362 -11.87 21.61 -18.03
CA ARG A 362 -11.07 20.54 -18.66
C ARG A 362 -9.82 20.22 -17.87
N SER A 363 -9.12 21.23 -17.37
CA SER A 363 -7.91 21.06 -16.58
C SER A 363 -8.23 20.47 -15.20
N ILE A 364 -9.31 20.92 -14.57
CA ILE A 364 -9.83 20.32 -13.34
C ILE A 364 -10.30 18.88 -13.58
N ALA A 365 -11.00 18.59 -14.67
CA ALA A 365 -11.43 17.24 -15.01
C ALA A 365 -10.22 16.29 -15.14
N MET A 366 -9.12 16.76 -15.75
CA MET A 366 -7.88 16.00 -15.85
C MET A 366 -7.26 15.74 -14.48
N ILE A 367 -7.13 16.78 -13.64
CA ILE A 367 -6.60 16.65 -12.27
C ILE A 367 -7.45 15.68 -11.45
N VAL A 368 -8.77 15.84 -11.45
CA VAL A 368 -9.72 14.96 -10.76
C VAL A 368 -9.59 13.51 -11.26
N THR A 369 -9.46 13.30 -12.57
CA THR A 369 -9.28 11.97 -13.15
C THR A 369 -7.95 11.35 -12.70
N ILE A 370 -6.87 12.12 -12.68
CA ILE A 370 -5.55 11.66 -12.19
C ILE A 370 -5.63 11.33 -10.70
N CYS A 371 -6.24 12.19 -9.87
CA CYS A 371 -6.45 11.91 -8.45
C CYS A 371 -7.25 10.62 -8.24
N ALA A 372 -8.41 10.50 -8.88
CA ALA A 372 -9.28 9.34 -8.75
C ALA A 372 -8.58 8.06 -9.19
N LEU A 373 -7.84 8.10 -10.30
CA LEU A 373 -7.07 6.96 -10.80
C LEU A 373 -5.92 6.60 -9.84
N SER A 374 -5.14 7.57 -9.37
CA SER A 374 -4.05 7.31 -8.41
C SER A 374 -4.57 6.75 -7.10
N LEU A 375 -5.70 7.25 -6.58
CA LEU A 375 -6.34 6.71 -5.38
C LEU A 375 -6.86 5.28 -5.60
N GLY A 376 -7.50 5.02 -6.74
CA GLY A 376 -7.95 3.68 -7.09
C GLY A 376 -6.80 2.68 -7.27
N ILE A 377 -5.70 3.10 -7.90
CA ILE A 377 -4.48 2.31 -8.03
C ILE A 377 -3.86 2.04 -6.65
N ASN A 378 -3.77 3.05 -5.78
CA ASN A 378 -3.26 2.90 -4.42
C ASN A 378 -4.12 1.91 -3.61
N PHE A 379 -5.45 2.01 -3.71
CA PHE A 379 -6.37 1.08 -3.06
C PHE A 379 -6.16 -0.35 -3.56
N LEU A 380 -6.08 -0.54 -4.88
CA LEU A 380 -5.82 -1.85 -5.46
C LEU A 380 -4.43 -2.40 -5.08
N ALA A 381 -3.40 -1.54 -5.05
CA ALA A 381 -2.05 -1.92 -4.63
C ALA A 381 -2.02 -2.37 -3.16
N MET A 382 -2.75 -1.68 -2.28
CA MET A 382 -2.92 -2.06 -0.87
C MET A 382 -3.61 -3.43 -0.72
N GLU A 383 -4.75 -3.63 -1.38
CA GLU A 383 -5.49 -4.90 -1.31
C GLU A 383 -4.67 -6.07 -1.87
N THR A 384 -4.01 -5.87 -3.01
CA THR A 384 -3.12 -6.89 -3.60
C THR A 384 -1.92 -7.17 -2.71
N PHE A 385 -1.31 -6.16 -2.10
CA PHE A 385 -0.23 -6.34 -1.14
C PHE A 385 -0.67 -7.20 0.04
N TYR A 386 -1.80 -6.88 0.68
CA TYR A 386 -2.28 -7.68 1.81
C TYR A 386 -2.62 -9.12 1.42
N PHE A 387 -3.21 -9.33 0.24
CA PHE A 387 -3.47 -10.68 -0.29
C PHE A 387 -2.20 -11.52 -0.45
N PHE A 388 -1.12 -10.95 -1.00
CA PHE A 388 0.13 -11.68 -1.23
C PHE A 388 1.07 -11.71 -0.01
N SER A 389 0.98 -10.74 0.91
CA SER A 389 1.89 -10.59 2.05
C SER A 389 1.95 -11.86 2.91
N GLY A 390 0.81 -12.46 3.24
CA GLY A 390 0.75 -13.71 4.00
C GLY A 390 1.27 -14.94 3.23
N MET A 391 1.15 -14.95 1.91
CA MET A 391 1.63 -16.04 1.05
C MET A 391 3.17 -16.04 0.92
N LEU A 392 3.74 -14.84 0.79
CA LEU A 392 5.18 -14.61 0.60
C LEU A 392 5.92 -14.31 1.91
N ALA A 393 5.20 -14.30 3.04
CA ALA A 393 5.72 -13.93 4.37
C ALA A 393 6.36 -12.54 4.42
N ILE A 394 5.80 -11.59 3.67
CA ILE A 394 6.23 -10.19 3.66
C ILE A 394 5.58 -9.49 4.87
N PRO A 395 6.34 -8.72 5.68
CA PRO A 395 5.78 -7.97 6.80
C PRO A 395 4.70 -6.96 6.34
N PRO A 396 3.52 -6.92 6.99
CA PRO A 396 2.45 -5.97 6.65
C PRO A 396 2.83 -4.50 6.78
N GLU A 397 3.91 -4.20 7.52
CA GLU A 397 4.45 -2.85 7.72
C GLU A 397 4.98 -2.22 6.43
N LEU A 398 5.34 -3.04 5.43
CA LEU A 398 5.87 -2.59 4.13
C LEU A 398 4.75 -2.24 3.11
N VAL A 399 3.50 -2.15 3.56
CA VAL A 399 2.37 -1.83 2.66
C VAL A 399 2.54 -0.45 2.02
N ALA A 400 3.20 0.49 2.71
CA ALA A 400 3.48 1.83 2.21
C ALA A 400 4.36 1.78 0.94
N ASP A 401 5.42 0.96 0.97
CA ASP A 401 6.39 0.77 -0.10
C ASP A 401 5.77 0.26 -1.40
N ALA A 402 4.62 -0.42 -1.31
CA ALA A 402 3.87 -0.95 -2.45
C ALA A 402 2.97 0.09 -3.15
N LEU A 403 2.68 1.23 -2.49
CA LEU A 403 1.80 2.26 -3.02
C LEU A 403 2.57 3.16 -4.01
N PRO A 404 2.10 3.35 -5.25
CA PRO A 404 2.73 4.25 -6.21
C PRO A 404 2.43 5.73 -5.93
N LEU A 405 2.84 6.22 -4.76
CA LEU A 405 2.58 7.58 -4.27
C LEU A 405 3.18 8.68 -5.16
N ALA A 406 4.27 8.38 -5.88
CA ALA A 406 4.91 9.31 -6.80
C ALA A 406 4.14 9.52 -8.12
N LEU A 407 3.27 8.58 -8.50
CA LEU A 407 2.56 8.56 -9.79
C LEU A 407 1.82 9.87 -10.14
N PRO A 408 0.95 10.44 -9.27
CA PRO A 408 0.24 11.68 -9.60
C PRO A 408 1.18 12.86 -9.88
N ALA A 409 2.27 12.97 -9.10
CA ALA A 409 3.24 14.04 -9.28
C ALA A 409 4.05 13.85 -10.58
N VAL A 410 4.47 12.62 -10.89
CA VAL A 410 5.19 12.31 -12.13
C VAL A 410 4.36 12.66 -13.37
N LEU A 411 3.05 12.36 -13.34
CA LEU A 411 2.12 12.68 -14.42
C LEU A 411 1.93 14.19 -14.60
N LEU A 412 1.55 14.89 -13.52
CA LEU A 412 1.19 16.29 -13.59
C LEU A 412 2.40 17.21 -13.78
N ALA A 413 3.61 16.79 -13.39
CA ALA A 413 4.79 17.64 -13.49
C ALA A 413 5.14 18.01 -14.94
N VAL A 414 4.89 17.10 -15.88
CA VAL A 414 5.14 17.33 -17.31
C VAL A 414 3.94 17.96 -18.01
N VAL A 415 2.72 17.70 -17.54
CA VAL A 415 1.49 18.17 -18.19
C VAL A 415 1.06 19.55 -17.70
N SER A 416 1.03 19.77 -16.37
CA SER A 416 0.50 20.97 -15.73
C SER A 416 1.55 21.74 -14.92
N GLY A 417 2.77 21.21 -14.81
CA GLY A 417 3.89 21.84 -14.14
C GLY A 417 4.08 21.40 -12.68
N TYR A 418 5.25 21.75 -12.14
CA TYR A 418 5.73 21.25 -10.84
C TYR A 418 4.83 21.64 -9.66
N ARG A 419 4.35 22.88 -9.60
CA ARG A 419 3.58 23.40 -8.46
C ARG A 419 2.23 22.69 -8.29
N VAL A 420 1.59 22.32 -9.40
CA VAL A 420 0.35 21.52 -9.40
C VAL A 420 0.65 20.08 -9.00
N ALA A 421 1.71 19.50 -9.59
CA ALA A 421 2.15 18.15 -9.30
C ALA A 421 2.47 17.91 -7.82
N LEU A 422 3.18 18.84 -7.19
CA LEU A 422 3.53 18.79 -5.76
C LEU A 422 2.27 18.73 -4.88
N TYR A 423 1.30 19.61 -5.16
CA TYR A 423 0.09 19.72 -4.34
C TYR A 423 -0.85 18.55 -4.53
N VAL A 424 -1.05 18.10 -5.77
CA VAL A 424 -1.87 16.92 -6.06
C VAL A 424 -1.21 15.67 -5.49
N GLY A 425 0.12 15.56 -5.57
CA GLY A 425 0.88 14.50 -4.94
C GLY A 425 0.70 14.48 -3.42
N LEU A 426 0.77 15.65 -2.76
CA LEU A 426 0.46 15.78 -1.32
C LEU A 426 -0.97 15.34 -1.01
N PHE A 427 -1.96 15.80 -1.78
CA PHE A 427 -3.37 15.43 -1.62
C PHE A 427 -3.56 13.91 -1.69
N VAL A 428 -3.05 13.27 -2.74
CA VAL A 428 -3.13 11.81 -2.91
C VAL A 428 -2.43 11.09 -1.76
N SER A 429 -1.26 11.57 -1.34
CA SER A 429 -0.49 10.98 -0.24
C SER A 429 -1.21 11.07 1.10
N MET A 430 -1.89 12.18 1.38
CA MET A 430 -2.69 12.34 2.60
C MET A 430 -3.91 11.42 2.62
N ILE A 431 -4.61 11.28 1.49
CA ILE A 431 -5.73 10.32 1.40
C ILE A 431 -5.22 8.88 1.53
N SER A 432 -4.10 8.53 0.88
CA SER A 432 -3.45 7.21 1.04
C SER A 432 -3.03 6.93 2.49
N ALA A 433 -2.53 7.93 3.21
CA ALA A 433 -2.24 7.79 4.64
C ALA A 433 -3.49 7.52 5.47
N LEU A 434 -4.63 8.16 5.16
CA LEU A 434 -5.91 7.88 5.81
C LEU A 434 -6.40 6.45 5.52
N MET A 435 -6.15 5.91 4.32
CA MET A 435 -6.43 4.51 4.00
C MET A 435 -5.66 3.53 4.90
N LEU A 436 -4.44 3.89 5.31
CA LEU A 436 -3.60 3.12 6.24
C LEU A 436 -3.80 3.50 7.72
N GLY A 437 -4.97 4.02 8.09
CA GLY A 437 -5.30 4.39 9.47
C GLY A 437 -4.64 5.67 9.97
N GLY A 438 -4.33 6.61 9.07
CA GLY A 438 -3.77 7.92 9.41
C GLY A 438 -2.25 7.92 9.61
N SER A 439 -1.52 7.07 8.90
CA SER A 439 -0.06 6.96 9.00
C SER A 439 0.64 8.26 8.58
N PHE A 440 1.22 8.98 9.54
CA PHE A 440 2.03 10.18 9.26
C PHE A 440 3.23 9.88 8.35
N ASN A 441 3.87 8.73 8.55
CA ASN A 441 5.05 8.32 7.76
C ASN A 441 4.67 8.18 6.28
N THR A 442 3.54 7.56 5.96
CA THR A 442 3.06 7.41 4.58
C THR A 442 2.75 8.77 3.93
N ALA A 443 2.14 9.69 4.68
CA ALA A 443 1.86 11.03 4.18
C ALA A 443 3.16 11.80 3.87
N LEU A 444 4.15 11.71 4.77
CA LEU A 444 5.46 12.34 4.61
C LEU A 444 6.23 11.73 3.43
N GLU A 445 6.26 10.40 3.34
CA GLU A 445 6.92 9.66 2.27
C GLU A 445 6.36 10.07 0.91
N GLY A 446 5.03 10.04 0.75
CA GLY A 446 4.38 10.44 -0.49
C GLY A 446 4.59 11.92 -0.84
N PHE A 447 4.66 12.82 0.15
CA PHE A 447 5.02 14.22 -0.08
C PHE A 447 6.45 14.37 -0.60
N VAL A 448 7.42 13.72 0.04
CA VAL A 448 8.84 13.77 -0.38
C VAL A 448 9.01 13.17 -1.79
N LEU A 449 8.38 12.02 -2.05
CA LEU A 449 8.37 11.40 -3.37
C LEU A 449 7.77 12.33 -4.43
N SER A 450 6.63 12.96 -4.13
CA SER A 450 5.99 13.91 -5.04
C SER A 450 6.88 15.11 -5.34
N ALA A 451 7.58 15.64 -4.33
CA ALA A 451 8.50 16.76 -4.47
C ALA A 451 9.74 16.41 -5.32
N LEU A 452 10.38 15.27 -5.03
CA LEU A 452 11.60 14.85 -5.72
C LEU A 452 11.30 14.38 -7.15
N CYS A 453 10.38 13.42 -7.31
CA CYS A 453 10.06 12.85 -8.61
C CYS A 453 9.44 13.89 -9.54
N GLY A 454 8.53 14.75 -9.05
CA GLY A 454 7.94 15.83 -9.83
C GLY A 454 8.98 16.82 -10.35
N LEU A 455 9.97 17.20 -9.52
CA LEU A 455 11.05 18.10 -9.94
C LEU A 455 11.96 17.44 -10.97
N MET A 456 12.29 16.15 -10.78
CA MET A 456 13.21 15.41 -11.64
C MET A 456 12.64 15.14 -13.03
N VAL A 457 11.34 14.84 -13.17
CA VAL A 457 10.74 14.50 -14.47
C VAL A 457 10.31 15.73 -15.27
N ARG A 458 10.06 16.87 -14.63
CA ARG A 458 9.58 18.10 -15.30
C ARG A 458 10.39 18.52 -16.54
N PRO A 459 11.74 18.53 -16.53
CA PRO A 459 12.52 18.98 -17.69
C PRO A 459 12.72 17.87 -18.74
N SER A 460 11.93 16.79 -18.71
CA SER A 460 12.09 15.69 -19.68
C SER A 460 11.64 16.13 -21.08
N GLY A 461 12.61 16.22 -22.00
CA GLY A 461 12.34 16.55 -23.41
C GLY A 461 12.01 15.35 -24.29
N ASN A 462 12.26 14.11 -23.85
CA ASN A 462 11.92 12.91 -24.58
C ASN A 462 11.50 11.76 -23.66
N TYR A 463 10.77 10.80 -24.23
CA TYR A 463 10.19 9.65 -23.52
C TYR A 463 11.22 8.76 -22.81
N ARG A 464 12.41 8.57 -23.40
CA ARG A 464 13.48 7.78 -22.77
C ARG A 464 14.00 8.45 -21.50
N SER A 465 14.27 9.76 -21.56
CA SER A 465 14.74 10.53 -20.40
C SER A 465 13.69 10.58 -19.31
N PHE A 466 12.42 10.76 -19.68
CA PHE A 466 11.29 10.70 -18.75
C PHE A 466 11.22 9.37 -18.00
N PHE A 467 11.26 8.25 -18.73
CA PHE A 467 11.23 6.92 -18.13
C PHE A 467 12.37 6.71 -17.13
N LEU A 468 13.62 7.02 -17.53
CA LEU A 468 14.78 6.84 -16.66
C LEU A 468 14.73 7.73 -15.42
N ARG A 469 14.32 9.00 -15.57
CA ARG A 469 14.16 9.93 -14.45
C ARG A 469 13.06 9.46 -13.48
N ALA A 470 11.91 9.05 -14.00
CA ALA A 470 10.81 8.54 -13.18
C ALA A 470 11.21 7.26 -12.43
N PHE A 471 11.85 6.31 -13.12
CA PHE A 471 12.29 5.04 -12.53
C PHE A 471 13.35 5.26 -11.45
N PHE A 472 14.50 5.87 -11.78
CA PHE A 472 15.60 5.99 -10.82
C PHE A 472 15.28 6.93 -9.66
N CYS A 473 14.55 8.03 -9.91
CA CYS A 473 14.18 8.94 -8.82
C CYS A 473 13.21 8.26 -7.84
N THR A 474 12.20 7.55 -8.34
CA THR A 474 11.25 6.82 -7.48
C THR A 474 11.97 5.72 -6.71
N LEU A 475 12.79 4.91 -7.39
CA LEU A 475 13.55 3.82 -6.75
C LEU A 475 14.46 4.33 -5.63
N ILE A 476 15.31 5.32 -5.93
CA ILE A 476 16.30 5.82 -4.98
C ILE A 476 15.59 6.53 -3.82
N ALA A 477 14.60 7.36 -4.11
CA ALA A 477 13.90 8.11 -3.07
C ALA A 477 13.10 7.18 -2.13
N THR A 478 12.33 6.22 -2.67
CA THR A 478 11.60 5.24 -1.86
C THR A 478 12.58 4.42 -1.01
N TRP A 479 13.59 3.82 -1.63
CA TRP A 479 14.55 3.00 -0.87
C TRP A 479 15.32 3.77 0.20
N MET A 480 15.68 5.04 -0.04
CA MET A 480 16.35 5.86 0.98
C MET A 480 15.43 6.19 2.17
N LEU A 481 14.14 6.43 1.92
CA LEU A 481 13.15 6.68 2.97
C LEU A 481 12.92 5.40 3.79
N ASP A 482 12.73 4.26 3.12
CA ASP A 482 12.55 2.96 3.78
C ASP A 482 13.79 2.56 4.59
N PHE A 483 14.99 2.74 4.01
CA PHE A 483 16.24 2.49 4.70
C PHE A 483 16.32 3.32 5.98
N ASN A 484 15.97 4.61 5.92
CA ASN A 484 15.98 5.47 7.11
C ASN A 484 14.98 4.98 8.18
N MET A 485 13.79 4.55 7.77
CA MET A 485 12.74 4.10 8.66
C MET A 485 13.10 2.76 9.34
N PHE A 486 13.62 1.80 8.56
CA PHE A 486 13.82 0.43 9.03
C PHE A 486 15.22 0.15 9.58
N TRP A 487 16.25 0.94 9.26
CA TRP A 487 17.64 0.67 9.67
C TRP A 487 17.82 0.59 11.19
N ARG A 488 17.04 1.35 11.96
CA ARG A 488 17.11 1.34 13.43
C ARG A 488 16.25 0.25 14.08
N ILE A 489 15.31 -0.30 13.33
CA ILE A 489 14.26 -1.21 13.84
C ILE A 489 14.61 -2.67 13.52
N VAL A 490 15.43 -2.93 12.51
CA VAL A 490 15.55 -4.26 11.93
C VAL A 490 16.91 -4.93 12.18
N SER A 491 16.89 -6.00 12.98
CA SER A 491 17.97 -6.98 13.12
C SER A 491 17.91 -8.11 12.05
N ALA A 492 17.16 -7.91 10.96
CA ALA A 492 16.90 -8.91 9.91
C ALA A 492 17.12 -8.34 8.49
N PRO A 493 18.24 -8.67 7.81
CA PRO A 493 18.52 -8.27 6.42
C PRO A 493 17.39 -8.57 5.40
N THR A 494 16.47 -9.48 5.75
CA THR A 494 15.35 -9.88 4.92
C THR A 494 14.31 -8.77 4.70
N VAL A 495 14.03 -7.92 5.70
CA VAL A 495 13.04 -6.83 5.55
C VAL A 495 13.56 -5.77 4.59
N LEU A 496 14.84 -5.41 4.70
CA LEU A 496 15.48 -4.47 3.79
C LEU A 496 15.54 -5.01 2.35
N ALA A 497 15.71 -6.32 2.19
CA ALA A 497 15.63 -6.97 0.88
C ALA A 497 14.21 -6.91 0.29
N TYR A 498 13.16 -7.12 1.09
CA TYR A 498 11.78 -6.96 0.65
C TYR A 498 11.43 -5.52 0.29
N SER A 499 11.82 -4.54 1.12
CA SER A 499 11.64 -3.11 0.83
C SER A 499 12.34 -2.73 -0.48
N LEU A 500 13.60 -3.14 -0.69
CA LEU A 500 14.29 -2.88 -1.95
C LEU A 500 13.57 -3.51 -3.15
N ALA A 501 13.08 -4.75 -3.02
CA ALA A 501 12.32 -5.41 -4.08
C ALA A 501 11.01 -4.67 -4.40
N LEU A 502 10.28 -4.22 -3.37
CA LEU A 502 9.06 -3.43 -3.52
C LEU A 502 9.35 -2.07 -4.16
N ALA A 503 10.40 -1.37 -3.73
CA ALA A 503 10.83 -0.10 -4.32
C ALA A 503 11.16 -0.24 -5.81
N VAL A 504 11.83 -1.34 -6.22
CA VAL A 504 12.11 -1.62 -7.65
C VAL A 504 10.82 -1.85 -8.43
N VAL A 505 9.91 -2.68 -7.91
CA VAL A 505 8.63 -2.97 -8.57
C VAL A 505 7.78 -1.69 -8.67
N ASN A 506 7.70 -0.91 -7.59
CA ASN A 506 6.94 0.33 -7.52
C ASN A 506 7.51 1.39 -8.47
N ALA A 507 8.83 1.57 -8.51
CA ALA A 507 9.48 2.49 -9.44
C ALA A 507 9.26 2.10 -10.90
N LEU A 508 9.36 0.80 -11.22
CA LEU A 508 9.10 0.30 -12.58
C LEU A 508 7.64 0.50 -12.95
N PHE A 509 6.71 0.13 -12.07
CA PHE A 509 5.28 0.32 -12.27
C PHE A 509 4.95 1.80 -12.48
N THR A 510 5.44 2.68 -11.61
CA THR A 510 5.22 4.14 -11.71
C THR A 510 5.72 4.69 -13.04
N ALA A 511 6.93 4.34 -13.48
CA ALA A 511 7.49 4.84 -14.73
C ALA A 511 6.71 4.34 -15.96
N VAL A 512 6.37 3.04 -16.00
CA VAL A 512 5.60 2.44 -17.11
C VAL A 512 4.18 2.98 -17.15
N ALA A 513 3.48 2.97 -16.00
CA ALA A 513 2.13 3.47 -15.88
C ALA A 513 2.05 4.95 -16.26
N ALA A 514 2.99 5.78 -15.79
CA ALA A 514 3.02 7.19 -16.14
C ALA A 514 3.18 7.40 -17.66
N MET A 515 4.05 6.63 -18.32
CA MET A 515 4.27 6.75 -19.76
C MET A 515 3.02 6.37 -20.57
N VAL A 516 2.34 5.30 -20.20
CA VAL A 516 1.08 4.88 -20.84
C VAL A 516 -0.03 5.90 -20.58
N LEU A 517 -0.16 6.36 -19.34
CA LEU A 517 -1.20 7.30 -18.93
C LEU A 517 -1.01 8.69 -19.54
N ILE A 518 0.23 9.19 -19.70
CA ILE A 518 0.49 10.44 -20.42
C ILE A 518 -0.10 10.38 -21.82
N PHE A 519 0.18 9.32 -22.58
CA PHE A 519 -0.36 9.17 -23.93
C PHE A 519 -1.90 9.17 -23.93
N LEU A 520 -2.52 8.46 -22.99
CA LEU A 520 -3.99 8.45 -22.84
C LEU A 520 -4.54 9.84 -22.48
N PHE A 521 -3.88 10.57 -21.59
CA PHE A 521 -4.29 11.91 -21.19
C PHE A 521 -4.11 12.93 -22.30
N GLU A 522 -3.05 12.83 -23.10
CA GLU A 522 -2.89 13.67 -24.31
C GLU A 522 -4.04 13.43 -25.30
N LEU A 523 -4.48 12.17 -25.48
CA LEU A 523 -5.60 11.86 -26.36
C LEU A 523 -6.95 12.34 -25.81
N LEU A 524 -7.25 12.06 -24.54
CA LEU A 524 -8.53 12.37 -23.90
C LEU A 524 -8.69 13.87 -23.61
N PHE A 525 -7.63 14.48 -23.09
CA PHE A 525 -7.62 15.88 -22.68
C PHE A 525 -6.95 16.79 -23.71
N ASN A 526 -6.50 16.30 -24.87
CA ASN A 526 -5.96 17.13 -25.97
C ASN A 526 -4.92 18.15 -25.48
N VAL A 527 -4.17 17.75 -24.46
CA VAL A 527 -3.02 18.44 -23.89
C VAL A 527 -1.78 17.92 -24.60
N SER A 528 -0.71 18.71 -24.60
CA SER A 528 0.55 18.34 -25.25
C SER A 528 1.69 18.48 -24.27
N THR A 529 2.45 17.40 -24.06
CA THR A 529 3.72 17.47 -23.34
C THR A 529 4.85 17.94 -24.27
N ASN A 530 5.93 18.48 -23.69
CA ASN A 530 7.13 18.82 -24.46
C ASN A 530 7.72 17.62 -25.19
N MET A 531 7.56 16.40 -24.65
CA MET A 531 7.99 15.18 -25.31
C MET A 531 7.22 14.93 -26.61
N SER A 532 5.89 15.04 -26.58
CA SER A 532 5.06 14.88 -27.79
C SER A 532 5.28 16.00 -28.80
N LEU A 533 5.52 17.23 -28.34
CA LEU A 533 5.87 18.35 -29.22
C LEU A 533 7.23 18.13 -29.91
N MET A 534 8.22 17.59 -29.19
CA MET A 534 9.51 17.22 -29.78
C MET A 534 9.39 16.15 -30.87
N VAL A 535 8.44 15.21 -30.74
CA VAL A 535 8.15 14.23 -31.79
C VAL A 535 7.55 14.91 -33.03
N LEU A 536 6.70 15.93 -32.86
CA LEU A 536 6.16 16.71 -33.98
C LEU A 536 7.23 17.53 -34.70
N CYS A 537 8.28 17.95 -34.00
CA CYS A 537 9.41 18.67 -34.57
C CYS A 537 10.35 17.80 -35.43
N ASP A 538 10.13 16.49 -35.52
CA ASP A 538 10.88 15.62 -36.42
C ASP A 538 10.47 15.88 -37.88
N TYR A 539 11.44 16.27 -38.71
CA TYR A 539 11.23 16.52 -40.15
C TYR A 539 10.75 15.29 -40.93
N ASN A 540 10.88 14.09 -40.37
CA ASN A 540 10.31 12.87 -40.94
C ASN A 540 8.79 12.75 -40.70
N HIS A 541 8.19 13.65 -39.93
CA HIS A 541 6.74 13.70 -39.77
C HIS A 541 6.06 13.81 -41.15
N PRO A 542 5.05 12.97 -41.46
CA PRO A 542 4.50 12.86 -42.82
C PRO A 542 4.09 14.20 -43.43
N LEU A 543 3.51 15.08 -42.63
CA LEU A 543 3.02 16.39 -43.06
C LEU A 543 4.15 17.40 -43.29
N LEU A 544 5.23 17.35 -42.51
CA LEU A 544 6.41 18.20 -42.73
C LEU A 544 7.19 17.73 -43.95
N LYS A 545 7.26 16.41 -44.16
CA LYS A 545 7.83 15.82 -45.37
C LYS A 545 7.03 16.20 -46.62
N GLU A 546 5.71 16.18 -46.53
CA GLU A 546 4.84 16.64 -47.64
C GLU A 546 5.04 18.14 -47.92
N LEU A 547 5.10 18.98 -46.89
CA LEU A 547 5.42 20.40 -47.01
C LEU A 547 6.77 20.61 -47.70
N HIS A 548 7.80 19.89 -47.28
CA HIS A 548 9.13 19.97 -47.87
C HIS A 548 9.16 19.59 -49.35
N LEU A 549 8.38 18.59 -49.77
CA LEU A 549 8.35 18.11 -51.15
C LEU A 549 7.49 18.98 -52.08
N LYS A 550 6.32 19.42 -51.62
CA LYS A 550 5.34 20.16 -52.45
C LYS A 550 5.52 21.67 -52.41
N ALA A 551 6.00 22.22 -51.29
CA ALA A 551 6.19 23.65 -51.06
C ALA A 551 7.55 23.91 -50.37
N PRO A 552 8.68 23.65 -51.07
CA PRO A 552 10.02 23.70 -50.47
C PRO A 552 10.40 25.10 -49.95
N GLY A 553 9.91 26.16 -50.60
CA GLY A 553 10.13 27.54 -50.18
C GLY A 553 9.45 27.87 -48.87
N THR A 554 8.18 27.46 -48.72
CA THR A 554 7.42 27.55 -47.46
C THR A 554 8.03 26.68 -46.36
N SER A 555 8.54 25.49 -46.71
CA SER A 555 9.23 24.61 -45.76
C SER A 555 10.47 25.30 -45.17
N LEU A 556 11.31 25.93 -46.00
CA LEU A 556 12.49 26.66 -45.55
C LEU A 556 12.11 27.89 -44.71
N HIS A 557 11.08 28.63 -45.12
CA HIS A 557 10.53 29.75 -44.34
C HIS A 557 10.09 29.29 -42.94
N SER A 558 9.29 28.24 -42.86
CA SER A 558 8.79 27.70 -41.58
C SER A 558 9.93 27.25 -40.65
N GLN A 559 11.03 26.72 -41.21
CA GLN A 559 12.23 26.37 -40.43
C GLN A 559 12.93 27.60 -39.86
N ASN A 560 13.07 28.67 -40.64
CA ASN A 560 13.66 29.93 -40.16
C ASN A 560 12.80 30.58 -39.07
N VAL A 561 11.47 30.63 -39.28
CA VAL A 561 10.50 31.11 -38.29
C VAL A 561 10.57 30.28 -37.01
N ALA A 562 10.73 28.95 -37.12
CA ALA A 562 10.88 28.08 -35.95
C ALA A 562 12.12 28.41 -35.11
N VAL A 563 13.27 28.68 -35.75
CA VAL A 563 14.49 29.08 -35.04
C VAL A 563 14.33 30.45 -34.37
N LEU A 564 13.71 31.42 -35.05
CA LEU A 564 13.39 32.74 -34.49
C LEU A 564 12.50 32.63 -33.25
N ALA A 565 11.40 31.89 -33.39
CA ALA A 565 10.40 31.73 -32.34
C ALA A 565 10.95 30.93 -31.14
N GLU A 566 11.74 29.88 -31.40
CA GLU A 566 12.38 29.08 -30.35
C GLU A 566 13.33 29.94 -29.50
N ASN A 567 14.22 30.71 -30.14
CA ASN A 567 15.17 31.58 -29.43
C ASN A 567 14.47 32.66 -28.61
N ALA A 568 13.48 33.34 -29.18
CA ALA A 568 12.75 34.39 -28.48
C ALA A 568 11.91 33.84 -27.30
N ALA A 569 11.30 32.67 -27.48
CA ALA A 569 10.57 31.99 -26.42
C ALA A 569 11.50 31.57 -25.27
N MET A 570 12.72 31.10 -25.57
CA MET A 570 13.73 30.80 -24.54
C MET A 570 14.12 32.06 -23.76
N ASP A 571 14.35 33.19 -24.44
CA ASP A 571 14.75 34.43 -23.76
C ASP A 571 13.70 34.85 -22.73
N ILE A 572 12.40 34.76 -23.04
CA ILE A 572 11.33 35.16 -22.10
C ILE A 572 10.83 34.04 -21.17
N ASN A 573 11.47 32.86 -21.15
CA ASN A 573 11.00 31.68 -20.42
C ASN A 573 9.58 31.21 -20.82
N ALA A 574 9.17 31.41 -22.07
CA ALA A 574 7.99 30.80 -22.66
C ALA A 574 8.29 29.36 -23.14
N ASN A 575 7.29 28.62 -23.59
CA ASN A 575 7.49 27.25 -24.07
C ASN A 575 8.14 27.22 -25.47
N ALA A 576 9.47 27.18 -25.49
CA ALA A 576 10.27 27.16 -26.72
C ALA A 576 9.98 25.95 -27.64
N VAL A 577 9.72 24.77 -27.08
CA VAL A 577 9.38 23.58 -27.87
C VAL A 577 8.03 23.74 -28.56
N LEU A 578 7.05 24.33 -27.86
CA LEU A 578 5.74 24.63 -28.42
C LEU A 578 5.82 25.70 -29.51
N ALA A 579 6.60 26.77 -29.30
CA ALA A 579 6.82 27.81 -30.31
C ALA A 579 7.46 27.24 -31.58
N ARG A 580 8.50 26.40 -31.42
CA ARG A 580 9.14 25.68 -32.53
C ARG A 580 8.16 24.77 -33.27
N ALA A 581 7.43 23.92 -32.56
CA ALA A 581 6.45 23.03 -33.17
C ALA A 581 5.38 23.84 -33.91
N GLY A 582 4.80 24.86 -33.26
CA GLY A 582 3.81 25.75 -33.85
C GLY A 582 4.30 26.41 -35.14
N ALA A 583 5.52 26.95 -35.14
CA ALA A 583 6.14 27.55 -36.31
C ALA A 583 6.39 26.57 -37.46
N LEU A 584 6.79 25.32 -37.19
CA LEU A 584 6.99 24.33 -38.25
C LEU A 584 5.70 23.99 -39.00
N PHE A 585 4.55 24.07 -38.32
CA PHE A 585 3.25 23.71 -38.90
C PHE A 585 2.38 24.90 -39.29
N HIS A 586 2.72 26.16 -38.95
CA HIS A 586 1.79 27.30 -39.11
C HIS A 586 1.25 27.46 -40.54
N ASP A 587 2.09 27.13 -41.52
CA ASP A 587 1.88 27.41 -42.94
C ASP A 587 1.54 26.18 -43.79
N ILE A 588 1.24 25.03 -43.17
CA ILE A 588 1.05 23.76 -43.87
C ILE A 588 -0.08 23.77 -44.90
N GLY A 589 -1.05 24.69 -44.78
CA GLY A 589 -2.14 24.79 -45.75
C GLY A 589 -1.70 25.26 -47.13
N LYS A 590 -0.53 25.90 -47.24
CA LYS A 590 0.06 26.31 -48.53
C LYS A 590 0.38 25.12 -49.43
N VAL A 591 0.51 23.91 -48.87
CA VAL A 591 0.71 22.64 -49.61
C VAL A 591 -0.39 22.38 -50.64
N LYS A 592 -1.60 22.87 -50.42
CA LYS A 592 -2.74 22.62 -51.31
C LYS A 592 -2.62 23.35 -52.64
N ASN A 593 -2.06 24.57 -52.64
CA ASN A 593 -1.93 25.43 -53.81
C ASN A 593 -0.56 26.18 -53.78
N PRO A 594 0.57 25.46 -53.81
CA PRO A 594 1.90 26.03 -53.54
C PRO A 594 2.30 27.14 -54.52
N GLU A 595 1.86 27.06 -55.78
CA GLU A 595 2.20 27.98 -56.87
C GLU A 595 1.69 29.42 -56.68
N TYR A 596 0.70 29.62 -55.80
CA TYR A 596 0.17 30.94 -55.43
C TYR A 596 0.97 31.63 -54.33
N PHE A 597 1.98 30.97 -53.76
CA PHE A 597 2.83 31.56 -52.73
C PHE A 597 4.20 31.88 -53.30
N ILE A 598 4.63 33.15 -53.16
CA ILE A 598 5.79 33.70 -53.86
C ILE A 598 7.09 32.97 -53.50
N GLU A 599 7.21 32.47 -52.28
CA GLU A 599 8.37 31.72 -51.80
C GLU A 599 8.57 30.38 -52.53
N ASN A 600 7.51 29.82 -53.15
CA ASN A 600 7.58 28.56 -53.90
C ASN A 600 7.64 28.77 -55.41
N ASN A 601 7.39 29.98 -55.90
CA ASN A 601 7.29 30.26 -57.32
C ASN A 601 8.54 30.98 -57.84
N GLN A 602 9.47 30.21 -58.41
CA GLN A 602 10.68 30.72 -59.08
C GLN A 602 10.45 31.00 -60.59
N SER A 603 9.25 30.77 -61.11
CA SER A 603 8.92 30.94 -62.53
C SER A 603 8.48 32.38 -62.85
N SER A 604 8.65 32.83 -64.09
CA SER A 604 8.36 34.19 -64.52
C SER A 604 6.86 34.55 -64.62
N THR A 605 5.94 33.60 -64.42
CA THR A 605 4.49 33.84 -64.49
C THR A 605 3.82 33.63 -63.14
N ASN A 606 3.60 34.73 -62.40
CA ASN A 606 2.81 34.75 -61.18
C ASN A 606 1.31 34.48 -61.50
N PRO A 607 0.69 33.42 -60.96
CA PRO A 607 -0.72 33.08 -61.25
C PRO A 607 -1.70 34.15 -60.78
N HIS A 608 -1.34 34.98 -59.79
CA HIS A 608 -2.16 36.10 -59.33
C HIS A 608 -2.41 37.16 -60.40
N ASN A 609 -1.55 37.26 -61.42
CA ASN A 609 -1.73 38.23 -62.52
C ASN A 609 -3.00 37.95 -63.35
N LYS A 610 -3.57 36.74 -63.26
CA LYS A 610 -4.79 36.33 -63.98
C LYS A 610 -6.05 36.45 -63.11
N LEU A 611 -5.92 36.87 -61.86
CA LEU A 611 -7.00 36.91 -60.88
C LEU A 611 -7.29 38.34 -60.46
N ASN A 612 -8.56 38.62 -60.14
CA ASN A 612 -8.87 39.88 -59.48
C ASN A 612 -8.30 39.90 -58.05
N PRO A 613 -8.03 41.08 -57.47
CA PRO A 613 -7.37 41.17 -56.16
C PRO A 613 -8.13 40.46 -55.03
N ARG A 614 -9.47 40.45 -55.08
CA ARG A 614 -10.32 39.78 -54.08
C ARG A 614 -10.21 38.26 -54.13
N MET A 615 -10.10 37.67 -55.32
CA MET A 615 -9.87 36.23 -55.47
C MET A 615 -8.48 35.84 -54.98
N SER A 616 -7.48 36.67 -55.26
CA SER A 616 -6.12 36.49 -54.74
C SER A 616 -6.07 36.54 -53.21
N SER A 617 -6.74 37.51 -52.57
CA SER A 617 -6.82 37.60 -51.10
C SER A 617 -7.57 36.39 -50.50
N LEU A 618 -8.60 35.88 -51.18
CA LEU A 618 -9.32 34.68 -50.76
C LEU A 618 -8.45 33.42 -50.84
N ILE A 619 -7.67 33.24 -51.91
CA ILE A 619 -6.74 32.11 -52.05
C ILE A 619 -5.69 32.15 -50.94
N ILE A 620 -5.11 33.34 -50.70
CA ILE A 620 -4.11 33.52 -49.66
C ILE A 620 -4.73 33.23 -48.29
N SER A 621 -5.83 33.88 -47.92
CA SER A 621 -6.46 33.65 -46.60
C SER A 621 -6.93 32.21 -46.36
N ASN A 622 -7.27 31.47 -47.42
CA ASN A 622 -7.72 30.08 -47.30
C ASN A 622 -6.64 29.10 -46.82
N HIS A 623 -5.34 29.43 -46.90
CA HIS A 623 -4.29 28.52 -46.39
C HIS A 623 -4.48 28.23 -44.89
N VAL A 624 -5.02 29.16 -44.11
CA VAL A 624 -5.35 28.94 -42.69
C VAL A 624 -6.40 27.83 -42.55
N LYS A 625 -7.47 27.90 -43.35
CA LYS A 625 -8.55 26.92 -43.34
C LYS A 625 -8.07 25.55 -43.81
N ASP A 626 -7.34 25.52 -44.92
CA ASP A 626 -6.78 24.29 -45.49
C ASP A 626 -5.76 23.66 -44.53
N GLY A 627 -4.93 24.48 -43.87
CA GLY A 627 -3.99 24.03 -42.86
C GLY A 627 -4.70 23.41 -41.65
N LEU A 628 -5.79 23.99 -41.18
CA LEU A 628 -6.60 23.41 -40.10
C LEU A 628 -7.23 22.07 -40.49
N ASP A 629 -7.67 21.93 -41.74
CA ASP A 629 -8.21 20.67 -42.27
C ASP A 629 -7.13 19.59 -42.33
N MET A 630 -5.93 19.92 -42.84
CA MET A 630 -4.78 19.01 -42.86
C MET A 630 -4.32 18.64 -41.44
N ALA A 631 -4.25 19.61 -40.53
CA ALA A 631 -3.86 19.38 -39.14
C ALA A 631 -4.79 18.39 -38.44
N LEU A 632 -6.10 18.47 -38.70
CA LEU A 632 -7.08 17.54 -38.14
C LEU A 632 -6.96 16.13 -38.74
N GLN A 633 -6.72 16.03 -40.05
CA GLN A 633 -6.48 14.74 -40.71
C GLN A 633 -5.26 14.02 -40.13
N HIS A 634 -4.21 14.79 -39.79
CA HIS A 634 -2.98 14.29 -39.16
C HIS A 634 -3.01 14.27 -37.63
N LYS A 635 -4.17 14.53 -37.00
CA LYS A 635 -4.35 14.50 -35.53
C LYS A 635 -3.39 15.41 -34.76
N LEU A 636 -3.02 16.57 -35.32
CA LEU A 636 -2.21 17.55 -34.60
C LEU A 636 -2.97 18.05 -33.35
N CYS A 637 -2.22 18.18 -32.24
CA CYS A 637 -2.77 18.64 -30.97
C CYS A 637 -3.37 20.04 -31.09
N ARG A 638 -4.32 20.39 -30.20
CA ARG A 638 -4.97 21.72 -30.22
C ARG A 638 -3.95 22.85 -30.12
N SER A 639 -2.93 22.70 -29.30
CA SER A 639 -1.88 23.70 -29.10
C SER A 639 -1.21 24.08 -30.41
N VAL A 640 -0.86 23.11 -31.28
CA VAL A 640 -0.25 23.39 -32.60
C VAL A 640 -1.28 23.96 -33.58
N ARG A 641 -2.53 23.48 -33.56
CA ARG A 641 -3.59 24.01 -34.42
C ARG A 641 -3.90 25.50 -34.18
N GLN A 642 -3.67 25.99 -32.96
CA GLN A 642 -3.85 27.41 -32.65
C GLN A 642 -2.86 28.29 -33.42
N PHE A 643 -1.63 27.84 -33.66
CA PHE A 643 -0.66 28.58 -34.47
C PHE A 643 -1.15 28.74 -35.91
N ILE A 644 -1.63 27.66 -36.53
CA ILE A 644 -2.20 27.70 -37.89
C ILE A 644 -3.36 28.69 -37.95
N GLN A 645 -4.26 28.66 -36.95
CA GLN A 645 -5.43 29.51 -36.94
C GLN A 645 -5.13 31.00 -36.71
N GLN A 646 -4.16 31.31 -35.84
CA GLN A 646 -4.00 32.65 -35.24
C GLN A 646 -2.74 33.38 -35.69
N HIS A 647 -1.79 32.75 -36.38
CA HIS A 647 -0.49 33.39 -36.68
C HIS A 647 -0.61 34.68 -37.51
N HIS A 648 -1.68 34.85 -38.29
CA HIS A 648 -1.96 36.12 -38.97
C HIS A 648 -2.95 37.05 -38.24
N GLY A 649 -3.60 36.60 -37.17
CA GLY A 649 -4.63 37.37 -36.47
C GLY A 649 -5.71 37.88 -37.44
N THR A 650 -5.93 39.20 -37.42
CA THR A 650 -6.84 39.90 -38.32
C THR A 650 -6.10 40.84 -39.28
N ASP A 651 -4.85 40.52 -39.58
CA ASP A 651 -3.96 41.34 -40.39
C ASP A 651 -4.52 41.59 -41.79
N LEU A 652 -4.11 42.70 -42.39
CA LEU A 652 -4.56 43.11 -43.71
C LEU A 652 -3.64 42.52 -44.79
N ILE A 653 -4.22 41.87 -45.80
CA ILE A 653 -3.52 41.40 -47.00
C ILE A 653 -3.22 42.62 -47.91
N GLN A 654 -2.22 43.40 -47.50
CA GLN A 654 -1.98 44.77 -47.98
C GLN A 654 -1.76 44.87 -49.49
N TYR A 655 -0.96 43.98 -50.09
CA TYR A 655 -0.65 44.07 -51.51
C TYR A 655 -1.91 44.04 -52.38
N PHE A 656 -2.81 43.08 -52.13
CA PHE A 656 -4.05 42.94 -52.89
C PHE A 656 -5.10 43.98 -52.50
N TYR A 657 -5.09 44.47 -51.26
CA TYR A 657 -5.95 45.60 -50.87
C TYR A 657 -5.56 46.88 -51.61
N HIS A 658 -4.27 47.24 -51.64
CA HIS A 658 -3.80 48.41 -52.39
C HIS A 658 -3.99 48.24 -53.90
N LEU A 659 -3.77 47.03 -54.42
CA LEU A 659 -4.05 46.74 -55.83
C LEU A 659 -5.54 46.97 -56.14
N ALA A 660 -6.45 46.52 -55.27
CA ALA A 660 -7.89 46.77 -55.41
C ALA A 660 -8.24 48.26 -55.38
N LEU A 661 -7.70 49.01 -54.43
CA LEU A 661 -7.87 50.46 -54.34
C LEU A 661 -7.38 51.20 -55.59
N SER A 662 -6.32 50.70 -56.23
CA SER A 662 -5.78 51.29 -57.47
C SER A 662 -6.51 50.85 -58.75
N SER A 663 -7.29 49.77 -58.69
CA SER A 663 -7.89 49.12 -59.86
C SER A 663 -9.40 49.29 -59.98
N SER A 664 -10.05 49.91 -58.99
CA SER A 664 -11.50 50.07 -58.92
C SER A 664 -11.87 51.45 -58.36
N ASP A 665 -12.86 52.10 -58.99
CA ASP A 665 -13.48 53.34 -58.48
C ASP A 665 -14.53 53.08 -57.39
N ASP A 666 -14.83 51.80 -57.09
CA ASP A 666 -15.79 51.43 -56.06
C ASP A 666 -15.18 51.48 -54.65
N GLN A 667 -16.03 51.60 -53.63
CA GLN A 667 -15.60 51.58 -52.24
C GLN A 667 -15.06 50.19 -51.85
N VAL A 668 -13.74 50.06 -51.77
CA VAL A 668 -13.05 48.84 -51.31
C VAL A 668 -13.08 48.79 -49.78
N LEU A 669 -13.68 47.75 -49.21
CA LEU A 669 -13.73 47.53 -47.76
C LEU A 669 -12.51 46.74 -47.28
N GLU A 670 -11.82 47.22 -46.24
CA GLU A 670 -10.70 46.49 -45.62
C GLU A 670 -11.10 45.09 -45.12
N SER A 671 -12.34 44.93 -44.64
CA SER A 671 -12.84 43.66 -44.11
C SER A 671 -12.78 42.50 -45.11
N ASP A 672 -12.83 42.79 -46.42
CA ASP A 672 -12.76 41.80 -47.48
C ASP A 672 -11.32 41.30 -47.74
N TYR A 673 -10.32 41.97 -47.16
CA TYR A 673 -8.90 41.70 -47.34
C TYR A 673 -8.19 41.38 -46.02
N ARG A 674 -8.92 41.29 -44.90
CA ARG A 674 -8.37 40.90 -43.60
C ARG A 674 -8.52 39.41 -43.35
N TYR A 675 -7.58 38.84 -42.60
CA TYR A 675 -7.72 37.48 -42.10
C TYR A 675 -8.91 37.38 -41.12
N PRO A 676 -9.59 36.23 -41.07
CA PRO A 676 -10.79 36.06 -40.23
C PRO A 676 -10.50 35.99 -38.72
N GLY A 677 -9.24 35.92 -38.29
CA GLY A 677 -8.87 35.75 -36.89
C GLY A 677 -9.10 34.35 -36.32
N PRO A 678 -9.04 34.19 -34.98
CA PRO A 678 -8.96 35.26 -33.97
C PRO A 678 -7.55 35.83 -33.79
N LEU A 679 -7.42 36.89 -32.97
CA LEU A 679 -6.13 37.47 -32.58
C LEU A 679 -5.26 36.44 -31.83
N PRO A 680 -3.93 36.53 -31.97
CA PRO A 680 -3.01 35.67 -31.24
C PRO A 680 -3.05 36.02 -29.74
N HIS A 681 -3.39 35.03 -28.91
CA HIS A 681 -3.53 35.22 -27.46
C HIS A 681 -2.36 34.63 -26.66
N ALA A 682 -1.99 33.37 -26.91
CA ALA A 682 -0.91 32.70 -26.18
C ALA A 682 0.46 33.29 -26.55
N LYS A 683 1.38 33.42 -25.57
CA LYS A 683 2.72 33.99 -25.74
C LYS A 683 3.44 33.41 -26.95
N GLU A 684 3.45 32.09 -27.05
CA GLU A 684 4.12 31.35 -28.10
C GLU A 684 3.52 31.63 -29.49
N VAL A 685 2.19 31.75 -29.57
CA VAL A 685 1.48 32.05 -30.83
C VAL A 685 1.78 33.47 -31.29
N VAL A 686 1.82 34.43 -30.36
CA VAL A 686 2.20 35.83 -30.65
C VAL A 686 3.65 35.91 -31.14
N ILE A 687 4.56 35.18 -30.50
CA ILE A 687 5.96 35.10 -30.95
C ILE A 687 6.03 34.59 -32.40
N VAL A 688 5.31 33.51 -32.74
CA VAL A 688 5.32 32.98 -34.10
C VAL A 688 4.69 33.95 -35.10
N SER A 689 3.61 34.64 -34.73
CA SER A 689 2.98 35.69 -35.56
C SER A 689 3.95 36.82 -35.90
N LEU A 690 4.75 37.26 -34.92
CA LEU A 690 5.76 38.30 -35.15
C LEU A 690 6.97 37.76 -35.93
N ALA A 691 7.41 36.53 -35.63
CA ALA A 691 8.54 35.88 -36.30
C ALA A 691 8.26 35.65 -37.79
N ASP A 692 7.06 35.20 -38.14
CA ASP A 692 6.58 35.03 -39.52
C ASP A 692 6.71 36.33 -40.31
N ALA A 693 6.13 37.42 -39.78
CA ALA A 693 6.21 38.73 -40.42
C ALA A 693 7.65 39.24 -40.58
N CYS A 694 8.50 39.06 -39.56
CA CYS A 694 9.89 39.49 -39.59
C CYS A 694 10.76 38.66 -40.56
N GLU A 695 10.59 37.34 -40.62
CA GLU A 695 11.33 36.48 -41.58
C GLU A 695 10.95 36.83 -43.02
N ALA A 696 9.64 36.92 -43.31
CA ALA A 696 9.13 37.21 -44.64
C ALA A 696 9.59 38.58 -45.15
N ALA A 697 9.60 39.59 -44.27
CA ALA A 697 10.10 40.92 -44.60
C ALA A 697 11.63 40.93 -44.79
N CYS A 698 12.38 40.18 -43.98
CA CYS A 698 13.84 40.11 -44.09
C CYS A 698 14.29 39.48 -45.41
N ARG A 699 13.58 38.47 -45.92
CA ARG A 699 13.84 37.87 -47.24
C ARG A 699 13.74 38.85 -48.40
N SER A 700 12.96 39.91 -48.25
CA SER A 700 12.73 40.92 -49.29
C SER A 700 13.78 42.04 -49.28
N LEU A 701 14.73 42.04 -48.33
CA LEU A 701 15.80 43.03 -48.26
C LEU A 701 16.93 42.69 -49.25
N GLU A 702 17.24 43.58 -50.17
CA GLU A 702 18.35 43.40 -51.14
C GLU A 702 19.72 43.22 -50.46
N LYS A 703 19.96 43.92 -49.35
CA LYS A 703 21.21 43.88 -48.57
C LYS A 703 20.90 43.94 -47.06
N PRO A 704 20.75 42.79 -46.39
CA PRO A 704 20.34 42.72 -44.99
C PRO A 704 21.51 43.05 -44.03
N THR A 705 21.86 44.33 -43.91
CA THR A 705 22.80 44.80 -42.87
C THR A 705 22.11 44.82 -41.50
N ALA A 706 22.86 44.62 -40.40
CA ALA A 706 22.31 44.59 -39.03
C ALA A 706 21.37 45.78 -38.72
N SER A 707 21.78 47.02 -39.04
CA SER A 707 20.95 48.23 -38.82
C SER A 707 19.64 48.24 -39.63
N LYS A 708 19.65 47.70 -40.86
CA LYS A 708 18.43 47.57 -41.68
C LYS A 708 17.49 46.50 -41.14
N ILE A 709 18.04 45.38 -40.66
CA ILE A 709 17.26 44.33 -40.00
C ILE A 709 16.60 44.89 -38.74
N GLU A 710 17.37 45.59 -37.90
CA GLU A 710 16.87 46.22 -36.67
C GLU A 710 15.73 47.21 -36.95
N THR A 711 15.92 48.10 -37.94
CA THR A 711 14.88 49.06 -38.34
C THR A 711 13.62 48.35 -38.82
N MET A 712 13.77 47.33 -39.68
CA MET A 712 12.66 46.54 -40.21
C MET A 712 11.88 45.81 -39.10
N VAL A 713 12.57 45.14 -38.17
CA VAL A 713 11.94 44.45 -37.03
C VAL A 713 11.16 45.45 -36.17
N ASN A 714 11.77 46.60 -35.83
CA ASN A 714 11.13 47.65 -35.05
C ASN A 714 9.87 48.21 -35.72
N ASP A 715 9.90 48.42 -37.03
CA ASP A 715 8.75 48.92 -37.78
C ASP A 715 7.60 47.91 -37.83
N ILE A 716 7.90 46.61 -37.96
CA ILE A 716 6.89 45.54 -37.89
C ILE A 716 6.22 45.51 -36.52
N PHE A 717 7.00 45.57 -35.43
CA PHE A 717 6.46 45.57 -34.08
C PHE A 717 5.54 46.77 -33.84
N ARG A 718 5.99 47.97 -34.25
CA ARG A 718 5.17 49.20 -34.16
C ARG A 718 3.89 49.10 -34.97
N LYS A 719 3.96 48.52 -36.18
CA LYS A 719 2.80 48.34 -37.04
C LYS A 719 1.79 47.37 -36.45
N ARG A 720 2.24 46.21 -35.96
CA ARG A 720 1.40 45.21 -35.29
C ARG A 720 0.72 45.80 -34.05
N TRP A 721 1.45 46.60 -33.27
CA TRP A 721 0.90 47.32 -32.13
C TRP A 721 -0.18 48.34 -32.55
N ARG A 722 0.09 49.16 -33.58
CA ARG A 722 -0.87 50.17 -34.06
C ARG A 722 -2.13 49.60 -34.71
N ASP A 723 -2.05 48.41 -35.31
CA ASP A 723 -3.19 47.70 -35.92
C ASP A 723 -3.98 46.86 -34.89
N GLY A 724 -3.66 46.94 -33.60
CA GLY A 724 -4.37 46.20 -32.54
C GLY A 724 -4.14 44.68 -32.56
N GLN A 725 -3.13 44.20 -33.29
CA GLN A 725 -2.86 42.76 -33.42
C GLN A 725 -2.35 42.12 -32.11
N LEU A 726 -1.98 42.94 -31.13
CA LEU A 726 -1.43 42.53 -29.84
C LEU A 726 -2.41 42.80 -28.68
N ASP A 727 -3.65 43.22 -28.96
CA ASP A 727 -4.61 43.65 -27.92
C ASP A 727 -5.04 42.48 -27.00
N GLU A 728 -5.06 41.25 -27.51
CA GLU A 728 -5.36 40.04 -26.75
C GLU A 728 -4.10 39.22 -26.39
N ALA A 729 -2.90 39.74 -26.67
CA ALA A 729 -1.66 39.04 -26.42
C ALA A 729 -1.36 38.97 -24.92
N ASN A 730 -1.15 37.77 -24.39
CA ASN A 730 -0.72 37.57 -23.00
C ASN A 730 0.80 37.82 -22.82
N LEU A 731 1.30 38.97 -23.28
CA LEU A 731 2.70 39.40 -23.18
C LEU A 731 2.82 40.72 -22.45
N THR A 732 3.83 40.84 -21.61
CA THR A 732 4.23 42.13 -21.02
C THR A 732 5.04 42.95 -22.03
N VAL A 733 5.10 44.26 -21.84
CA VAL A 733 5.91 45.16 -22.68
C VAL A 733 7.40 44.82 -22.59
N GLU A 734 7.86 44.40 -21.40
CA GLU A 734 9.25 43.93 -21.19
C GLU A 734 9.54 42.69 -22.03
N GLU A 735 8.66 41.68 -21.99
CA GLU A 735 8.81 40.48 -22.81
C GLU A 735 8.82 40.81 -24.31
N LEU A 736 7.96 41.74 -24.76
CA LEU A 736 7.93 42.18 -26.15
C LEU A 736 9.25 42.82 -26.60
N SER A 737 9.88 43.64 -25.75
CA SER A 737 11.21 44.21 -26.02
C SER A 737 12.28 43.13 -26.16
N ARG A 738 12.26 42.14 -25.27
CA ARG A 738 13.22 41.02 -25.31
C ARG A 738 13.04 40.13 -26.54
N ILE A 739 11.79 39.91 -26.98
CA ILE A 739 11.49 39.21 -28.24
C ILE A 739 12.08 39.99 -29.42
N ASN A 740 11.90 41.32 -29.48
CA ASN A 740 12.43 42.16 -30.54
C ASN A 740 13.97 42.04 -30.63
N GLU A 741 14.68 42.21 -29.51
CA GLU A 741 16.13 42.04 -29.44
C GLU A 741 16.58 40.65 -29.91
N SER A 742 15.86 39.60 -29.50
CA SER A 742 16.13 38.22 -29.91
C SER A 742 15.98 38.01 -31.41
N PHE A 743 14.95 38.60 -32.02
CA PHE A 743 14.73 38.55 -33.47
C PHE A 743 15.82 39.29 -34.24
N VAL A 744 16.19 40.50 -33.81
CA VAL A 744 17.28 41.27 -34.44
C VAL A 744 18.59 40.47 -34.41
N ARG A 745 18.93 39.90 -33.25
CA ARG A 745 20.13 39.05 -33.09
C ARG A 745 20.09 37.82 -33.99
N THR A 746 18.98 37.09 -33.99
CA THR A 746 18.82 35.84 -34.74
C THR A 746 18.81 36.08 -36.26
N LEU A 747 18.03 37.05 -36.75
CA LEU A 747 18.00 37.43 -38.17
C LEU A 747 19.36 37.94 -38.64
N THR A 748 20.03 38.76 -37.84
CA THR A 748 21.38 39.25 -38.19
C THR A 748 22.34 38.08 -38.38
N THR A 749 22.25 37.04 -37.55
CA THR A 749 23.09 35.84 -37.68
C THR A 749 22.72 34.98 -38.89
N MET A 750 21.42 34.82 -39.16
CA MET A 750 20.93 34.04 -40.31
C MET A 750 21.32 34.66 -41.66
N TYR A 751 21.25 36.00 -41.76
CA TYR A 751 21.42 36.72 -43.02
C TYR A 751 22.78 37.43 -43.15
N HIS A 752 23.69 37.31 -42.18
CA HIS A 752 25.06 37.77 -42.35
C HIS A 752 25.79 36.89 -43.36
N SER A 753 26.28 37.49 -44.44
CA SER A 753 27.15 36.79 -45.39
C SER A 753 28.41 36.33 -44.67
N ARG A 754 28.77 35.04 -44.76
CA ARG A 754 30.17 34.64 -44.57
C ARG A 754 31.01 35.54 -45.47
N ILE A 755 31.94 36.28 -44.88
CA ILE A 755 32.93 37.07 -45.61
C ILE A 755 33.54 36.12 -46.67
N ALA A 756 33.32 36.43 -47.94
CA ALA A 756 34.01 35.72 -49.01
C ALA A 756 35.49 36.01 -48.82
N TYR A 757 36.32 34.96 -48.67
CA TYR A 757 37.75 35.12 -48.75
C TYR A 757 38.07 35.84 -50.07
N PRO A 758 38.97 36.84 -50.07
CA PRO A 758 39.44 37.43 -51.31
C PRO A 758 39.85 36.29 -52.24
N LYS A 759 39.28 36.24 -53.44
CA LYS A 759 39.90 35.44 -54.49
C LYS A 759 41.23 36.11 -54.77
N ASP A 760 42.33 35.45 -54.42
CA ASP A 760 43.64 35.83 -54.89
C ASP A 760 43.61 35.73 -56.42
N GLU A 761 43.44 36.87 -57.08
CA GLU A 761 43.83 37.03 -58.48
C GLU A 761 45.36 37.07 -58.51
N ASN A 762 45.97 35.88 -58.42
CA ASN A 762 47.27 35.49 -58.98
C ASN A 762 47.67 34.14 -58.39
N ASN A 763 47.46 33.07 -59.15
CA ASN A 763 48.55 32.15 -59.50
C ASN A 763 48.07 31.09 -60.49
N ASP A 764 48.80 31.05 -61.60
CA ASP A 764 48.93 29.93 -62.51
C ASP A 764 49.42 28.69 -61.73
N GLU A 765 48.53 27.85 -61.21
CA GLU A 765 48.87 26.51 -60.72
C GLU A 765 47.57 25.73 -60.47
N ASP A 766 47.04 25.07 -61.52
CA ASP A 766 46.33 23.78 -61.46
C ASP A 766 45.70 23.42 -62.83
N ASN A 767 46.57 23.31 -63.85
CA ASN A 767 46.29 22.49 -65.03
C ASN A 767 46.91 21.09 -64.78
N ILE A 768 46.34 20.30 -63.87
CA ILE A 768 46.79 18.91 -63.58
C ILE A 768 46.05 17.87 -64.45
N PHE A 769 45.30 18.30 -65.47
CA PHE A 769 44.79 17.39 -66.50
C PHE A 769 45.34 17.75 -67.88
N VAL A 770 46.61 17.41 -68.08
CA VAL A 770 47.20 17.27 -69.41
C VAL A 770 46.74 15.92 -69.98
N PRO A 771 45.98 15.87 -71.09
CA PRO A 771 45.74 14.62 -71.78
C PRO A 771 47.04 14.18 -72.48
N GLU A 772 47.46 12.94 -72.24
CA GLU A 772 48.62 12.30 -72.89
C GLU A 772 48.55 12.47 -74.42
N ARG A 773 49.64 12.99 -75.01
CA ARG A 773 49.84 12.99 -76.46
C ARG A 773 50.16 11.57 -76.94
N PRO A 774 49.66 11.14 -78.10
CA PRO A 774 50.02 9.86 -78.69
C PRO A 774 51.44 9.92 -79.25
N THR A 775 52.22 8.86 -79.02
CA THR A 775 53.54 8.65 -79.63
C THR A 775 53.41 8.12 -81.07
N PRO A 776 54.00 8.77 -82.09
CA PRO A 776 54.36 8.14 -83.36
C PRO A 776 55.82 7.68 -83.31
N GLY A 777 56.06 6.39 -83.54
CA GLY A 777 57.32 5.69 -83.22
C GLY A 777 58.45 5.74 -84.24
N ALA A 778 59.55 5.03 -83.90
CA ALA A 778 60.45 4.23 -84.76
C ALA A 778 61.77 3.94 -84.02
N GLU A 779 61.95 2.72 -83.51
CA GLU A 779 62.95 1.71 -83.91
C GLU A 779 62.73 0.40 -83.14
#